data_AF-V2X046-F1
#
_entry.id   AF-V2X046-F1
#
_cell.length_a   1.000
_cell.length_b   1.000
_cell.length_c   1.000
_cell.angle_alpha   90.00
_cell.angle_beta   90.00
_cell.angle_gamma   90.00
#
_symmetry.space_group_name_H-M   'P 1'
#
loop_
_entity.id
_entity.type
_entity.pdbx_description
1 polymer ?
#
loop_
_entity_poly.entity_id
_entity_poly.type
_entity_poly.pdbx_seq_one_letter_code
_entity_poly.pdbx_strand_id
1 'polypeptide(L)'
;MATNRQSTLLHQRLEAVGDLSKLPSISDDIIVACLRERFMSDIIYTNIGSNILVSFNPHKYVSSNADSVLFNYAADYSSTDKNKESLPPHIFQLANNAYYHMKRTTQDQVIVISGETSSGKSESRRLAIKSILQLSTSSPGKKGSKLSSQIPAADFVLESFGNARTLFNPNASRFGKYTELQFTDRGRICGVKTLEYYLEKNRVASPPSGERNFHIFYYLVAGATPDERAHLHLVDKAAYRYLGNKVVEPDDANRFDQLKHALKTIGFSKRHVAQTCQLLASILHLGNLEFVTDRSRNEDAAVVRNLDLLTLIAEFLGVPLSELEACLSYKSKLVKKEMCTIFLDPDAASDNRDELAKGLYGLLFTWLNEHINQRLCKDDFTTFLALFDLPGPQNMTSRPNSLDQFAVNFANERLHHWVQQSIFEARRPEYTSEGLGEIVPTIPYFDNSECIRLLQNRPGGLIHIMDDQARRMPKKTNHTMIEAFIKRWGNHSNFKSAGGVDRTGYPSFTISHYHGAVTYSAENFLERNQHELNGDFVALLRGADGDGSGGCGSINPFVKSLFSGKAIATQVHPRNEETIVGAQQNVKPMRAPSMRRKGTVRRGNANAVPQTIQEDGESPFADLEPARDGVKGAGCVAGEFRSALDTLFETLNEAQPWHVFCVNPNDSQLPNQLEGRSVRGQ
;
A
#
# COMPACT_ATOMS: atom_id res chain seq x y z
N MET A 1 -2.12 17.95 52.90
CA MET A 1 -1.11 18.69 52.10
C MET A 1 0.12 17.85 51.72
N ALA A 2 0.60 16.92 52.55
CA ALA A 2 1.74 16.04 52.20
C ALA A 2 1.43 15.01 51.09
N THR A 3 0.22 14.46 51.06
CA THR A 3 -0.25 13.52 50.01
C THR A 3 -0.39 14.18 48.64
N ASN A 4 -0.85 15.44 48.57
CA ASN A 4 -0.88 16.19 47.31
C ASN A 4 0.54 16.45 46.79
N ARG A 5 1.50 16.88 47.65
CA ARG A 5 2.89 17.10 47.22
C ARG A 5 3.57 15.82 46.72
N GLN A 6 3.35 14.67 47.37
CA GLN A 6 3.88 13.39 46.89
C GLN A 6 3.28 12.98 45.53
N SER A 7 1.97 13.18 45.33
CA SER A 7 1.33 12.93 44.04
C SER A 7 1.86 13.86 42.94
N THR A 8 2.07 15.15 43.21
CA THR A 8 2.64 16.09 42.22
C THR A 8 4.10 15.78 41.88
N LEU A 9 4.90 15.35 42.87
CA LEU A 9 6.30 14.93 42.67
C LEU A 9 6.43 13.63 41.89
N LEU A 10 5.48 12.70 42.04
CA LEU A 10 5.42 11.46 41.27
C LEU A 10 4.96 11.75 39.82
N HIS A 11 4.05 12.70 39.63
CA HIS A 11 3.58 13.19 38.33
C HIS A 11 4.71 13.87 37.53
N GLN A 12 5.44 14.81 38.16
CA GLN A 12 6.62 15.45 37.53
C GLN A 12 7.74 14.45 37.21
N ARG A 13 7.79 13.31 37.91
CA ARG A 13 8.79 12.25 37.66
C ARG A 13 8.50 11.44 36.42
N LEU A 14 7.24 11.16 36.08
CA LEU A 14 6.89 10.34 34.92
C LEU A 14 6.86 11.16 33.63
N GLU A 15 6.35 12.40 33.68
CA GLU A 15 6.38 13.33 32.55
C GLU A 15 7.80 13.53 31.99
N ALA A 16 8.81 13.67 32.88
CA ALA A 16 10.20 13.89 32.51
C ALA A 16 10.90 12.67 31.87
N VAL A 17 10.29 11.48 31.90
CA VAL A 17 10.88 10.25 31.36
C VAL A 17 10.77 10.23 29.84
N GLY A 18 11.83 10.64 29.16
CA GLY A 18 11.92 10.57 27.70
C GLY A 18 12.16 9.16 27.14
N ASP A 19 12.49 8.19 27.98
CA ASP A 19 12.83 6.82 27.57
C ASP A 19 12.22 5.80 28.54
N LEU A 20 11.26 5.02 28.05
CA LEU A 20 10.52 4.04 28.87
C LEU A 20 11.43 2.95 29.44
N SER A 21 12.59 2.67 28.83
CA SER A 21 13.55 1.69 29.34
C SER A 21 14.23 2.13 30.65
N LYS A 22 14.14 3.42 31.00
CA LYS A 22 14.72 4.00 32.23
C LYS A 22 13.73 4.09 33.38
N LEU A 23 12.50 3.59 33.19
CA LEU A 23 11.52 3.55 34.26
C LEU A 23 11.99 2.62 35.40
N PRO A 24 11.85 3.04 36.67
CA PRO A 24 12.31 2.25 37.81
C PRO A 24 11.49 0.97 38.03
N SER A 25 10.21 0.97 37.63
CA SER A 25 9.34 -0.20 37.62
C SER A 25 8.50 -0.21 36.34
N ILE A 26 8.37 -1.39 35.73
CA ILE A 26 7.66 -1.59 34.47
C ILE A 26 6.36 -2.34 34.76
N SER A 27 5.23 -1.69 34.48
CA SER A 27 3.91 -2.30 34.43
C SER A 27 3.05 -1.56 33.40
N ASP A 28 2.05 -2.24 32.84
CA ASP A 28 1.12 -1.64 31.86
C ASP A 28 0.48 -0.36 32.40
N ASP A 29 0.10 -0.35 33.68
CA ASP A 29 -0.48 0.82 34.34
C ASP A 29 0.50 2.01 34.39
N ILE A 30 1.77 1.76 34.69
CA ILE A 30 2.82 2.80 34.79
C ILE A 30 3.18 3.32 33.40
N ILE A 31 3.30 2.45 32.40
CA ILE A 31 3.60 2.85 31.02
C ILE A 31 2.46 3.73 30.49
N VAL A 32 1.21 3.30 30.63
CA VAL A 32 0.04 4.07 30.19
C VAL A 32 -0.07 5.39 30.96
N ALA A 33 0.23 5.40 32.26
CA ALA A 33 0.24 6.64 33.05
C ALA A 33 1.32 7.62 32.54
N CYS A 34 2.55 7.15 32.33
CA CYS A 34 3.66 7.95 31.80
C CYS A 34 3.33 8.54 30.42
N LEU A 35 2.88 7.70 29.49
CA LEU A 35 2.49 8.14 28.15
C LEU A 35 1.33 9.13 28.19
N ARG A 36 0.35 8.93 29.08
CA ARG A 36 -0.76 9.86 29.26
C ARG A 36 -0.30 11.22 29.77
N GLU A 37 0.56 11.26 30.79
CA GLU A 37 1.06 12.52 31.36
C GLU A 37 1.87 13.33 30.35
N ARG A 38 2.73 12.65 29.59
CA ARG A 38 3.49 13.24 28.48
C ARG A 38 2.56 13.78 27.39
N PHE A 39 1.57 12.99 26.98
CA PHE A 39 0.59 13.40 25.97
C PHE A 39 -0.23 14.63 26.40
N MET A 40 -0.69 14.67 27.65
CA MET A 40 -1.44 15.81 28.20
C MET A 40 -0.59 17.08 28.30
N SER A 41 0.74 16.94 28.29
CA SER A 41 1.71 18.04 28.28
C SER A 41 2.22 18.37 26.87
N ASP A 42 1.50 17.92 25.82
CA ASP A 42 1.86 18.08 24.40
C ASP A 42 3.20 17.44 23.98
N ILE A 43 3.72 16.51 24.79
CA ILE A 43 4.91 15.71 24.49
C ILE A 43 4.48 14.38 23.86
N ILE A 44 4.43 14.36 22.53
CA ILE A 44 3.88 13.21 21.78
C ILE A 44 4.88 12.10 21.47
N TYR A 45 6.18 12.32 21.70
CA TYR A 45 7.26 11.40 21.36
C TYR A 45 7.92 10.84 22.61
N THR A 46 8.13 9.52 22.67
CA THR A 46 8.82 8.85 23.78
C THR A 46 9.67 7.70 23.25
N ASN A 47 10.93 7.60 23.67
CA ASN A 47 11.82 6.53 23.23
C ASN A 47 11.57 5.23 23.99
N ILE A 48 11.88 4.11 23.34
CA ILE A 48 12.11 2.81 23.98
C ILE A 48 13.51 2.38 23.57
N GLY A 49 14.49 2.64 24.44
CA GLY A 49 15.90 2.40 24.11
C GLY A 49 16.38 3.27 22.94
N SER A 50 17.24 2.73 22.08
CA SER A 50 17.96 3.50 21.07
C SER A 50 17.36 3.49 19.65
N ASN A 51 16.54 2.49 19.32
CA ASN A 51 16.05 2.25 17.95
C ASN A 51 14.51 2.17 17.83
N ILE A 52 13.78 2.44 18.91
CA ILE A 52 12.31 2.40 18.93
C ILE A 52 11.77 3.75 19.46
N LEU A 53 10.77 4.28 18.76
CA LEU A 53 10.06 5.51 19.12
C LEU A 53 8.55 5.23 19.21
N VAL A 54 7.92 5.69 20.29
CA VAL A 54 6.47 5.78 20.42
C VAL A 54 6.02 7.19 20.05
N SER A 55 5.03 7.29 19.17
CA SER A 55 4.46 8.54 18.66
C SER A 55 2.95 8.56 18.88
N PHE A 56 2.44 9.55 19.58
CA PHE A 56 1.00 9.79 19.72
C PHE A 56 0.50 10.73 18.63
N ASN A 57 -0.69 10.46 18.07
CA ASN A 57 -1.35 11.43 17.20
C ASN A 57 -2.08 12.49 18.04
N PRO A 58 -1.64 13.77 18.05
CA PRO A 58 -2.29 14.83 18.82
C PRO A 58 -3.66 15.27 18.26
N HIS A 59 -4.03 14.87 17.03
CA HIS A 59 -5.22 15.35 16.30
C HIS A 59 -5.31 16.89 16.16
N LYS A 60 -4.17 17.58 16.38
CA LYS A 60 -3.98 19.02 16.21
C LYS A 60 -2.56 19.28 15.72
N TYR A 61 -2.31 20.49 15.23
CA TYR A 61 -0.95 20.93 15.00
C TYR A 61 -0.18 21.04 16.33
N VAL A 62 1.06 20.56 16.33
CA VAL A 62 1.99 20.67 17.47
C VAL A 62 3.26 21.40 17.02
N SER A 63 3.71 22.36 17.82
CA SER A 63 4.91 23.17 17.53
C SER A 63 6.20 22.35 17.53
N SER A 64 6.21 21.19 18.19
CA SER A 64 7.34 20.24 18.16
C SER A 64 7.68 19.78 16.74
N ASN A 65 6.69 19.69 15.84
CA ASN A 65 6.89 19.28 14.45
C ASN A 65 7.24 20.44 13.49
N ALA A 66 7.49 21.64 14.02
CA ALA A 66 7.84 22.80 13.22
C ALA A 66 9.26 22.72 12.62
N ASP A 67 9.46 23.50 11.56
CA ASP A 67 10.74 23.53 10.82
C ASP A 67 11.90 24.06 11.67
N SER A 68 11.62 24.98 12.59
CA SER A 68 12.60 25.47 13.56
C SER A 68 13.16 24.34 14.42
N VAL A 69 12.30 23.41 14.87
CA VAL A 69 12.71 22.25 15.67
C VAL A 69 13.54 21.28 14.82
N LEU A 70 13.11 21.01 13.58
CA LEU A 70 13.89 20.23 12.63
C LEU A 70 15.32 20.78 12.47
N PHE A 71 15.49 22.10 12.34
CA PHE A 71 16.81 22.71 12.20
C PHE A 71 17.67 22.53 13.46
N ASN A 72 17.07 22.55 14.65
CA ASN A 72 17.78 22.25 15.90
C ASN A 72 18.33 20.81 15.91
N TYR A 73 17.53 19.82 15.52
CA TYR A 73 18.00 18.42 15.41
C TYR A 73 19.05 18.23 14.32
N ALA A 74 18.98 18.99 13.22
CA ALA A 74 20.00 18.94 12.17
C ALA A 74 21.34 19.57 12.62
N ALA A 75 21.28 20.66 13.41
CA ALA A 75 22.44 21.25 14.05
C ALA A 75 23.05 20.30 15.09
N ASP A 76 22.22 19.64 15.89
CA ASP A 76 22.64 18.65 16.88
C ASP A 76 23.41 17.48 16.24
N TYR A 77 22.91 16.96 15.11
CA TYR A 77 23.60 15.93 14.32
C TYR A 77 25.01 16.35 13.88
N SER A 78 25.19 17.64 13.55
CA SER A 78 26.46 18.16 13.05
C SER A 78 27.43 18.58 14.15
N SER A 79 26.93 18.77 15.37
CA SER A 79 27.72 19.22 16.52
C SER A 79 28.57 18.10 17.11
N THR A 80 29.85 18.41 17.37
CA THR A 80 30.79 17.53 18.07
C THR A 80 30.95 17.88 19.55
N ASP A 81 30.16 18.80 20.07
CA ASP A 81 30.25 19.23 21.46
C ASP A 81 29.81 18.10 22.40
N LYS A 82 30.66 17.80 23.39
CA LYS A 82 30.42 16.77 24.41
C LYS A 82 29.56 17.26 25.57
N ASN A 83 29.46 18.58 25.76
CA ASN A 83 28.71 19.20 26.86
C ASN A 83 27.32 19.68 26.42
N LYS A 84 26.88 19.34 25.21
CA LYS A 84 25.56 19.74 24.70
C LYS A 84 24.44 19.06 25.48
N GLU A 85 23.39 19.81 25.75
CA GLU A 85 22.17 19.26 26.33
C GLU A 85 21.51 18.30 25.33
N SER A 86 21.08 17.12 25.80
CA SER A 86 20.38 16.17 24.97
C SER A 86 19.01 16.71 24.60
N LEU A 87 18.73 16.81 23.30
CA LEU A 87 17.39 17.10 22.81
C LEU A 87 16.40 16.00 23.22
N PRO A 88 15.10 16.33 23.38
CA PRO A 88 14.09 15.36 23.74
C PRO A 88 13.88 14.31 22.63
N PRO A 89 13.20 13.19 22.93
CA PRO A 89 12.80 12.20 21.94
C PRO A 89 12.00 12.81 20.79
N HIS A 90 12.32 12.44 19.55
CA HIS A 90 11.59 12.91 18.36
C HIS A 90 11.84 12.01 17.15
N ILE A 91 10.89 11.99 16.21
CA ILE A 91 11.08 11.34 14.90
C ILE A 91 12.28 11.89 14.11
N PHE A 92 12.64 13.18 14.27
CA PHE A 92 13.81 13.77 13.64
C PHE A 92 15.11 13.16 14.20
N GLN A 93 15.16 12.93 15.51
CA GLN A 93 16.28 12.26 16.16
C GLN A 93 16.45 10.83 15.63
N LEU A 94 15.37 10.04 15.58
CA LEU A 94 15.40 8.67 15.08
C LEU A 94 15.85 8.62 13.61
N ALA A 95 15.30 9.48 12.76
CA ALA A 95 15.67 9.56 11.35
C ALA A 95 17.15 9.98 11.15
N ASN A 96 17.63 10.92 11.96
CA ASN A 96 19.03 11.36 11.94
C ASN A 96 19.98 10.24 12.40
N ASN A 97 19.60 9.48 13.42
CA ASN A 97 20.36 8.33 13.92
C ASN A 97 20.42 7.19 12.89
N ALA A 98 19.31 6.88 12.22
CA ALA A 98 19.28 5.92 11.13
C ALA A 98 20.21 6.34 9.98
N TYR A 99 20.11 7.59 9.54
CA TYR A 99 20.98 8.14 8.49
C TYR A 99 22.46 8.17 8.90
N TYR A 100 22.75 8.50 10.16
CA TYR A 100 24.10 8.43 10.70
C TYR A 100 24.68 7.02 10.67
N HIS A 101 23.90 6.04 11.14
CA HIS A 101 24.29 4.65 11.18
C HIS A 101 24.62 4.15 9.78
N MET A 102 23.72 4.39 8.81
CA MET A 102 23.94 4.09 7.39
C MET A 102 25.28 4.65 6.88
N LYS A 103 25.54 5.94 7.13
CA LYS A 103 26.75 6.62 6.65
C LYS A 103 28.03 6.05 7.29
N ARG A 104 27.94 5.57 8.52
CA ARG A 104 29.08 5.03 9.28
C ARG A 104 29.38 3.57 8.95
N THR A 105 28.35 2.75 8.83
CA THR A 105 28.50 1.30 8.67
C THR A 105 28.41 0.87 7.21
N THR A 106 27.98 1.76 6.31
CA THR A 106 27.64 1.44 4.91
C THR A 106 26.60 0.31 4.80
N GLN A 107 25.79 0.14 5.84
CA GLN A 107 24.70 -0.83 5.90
C GLN A 107 23.39 -0.15 5.55
N ASP A 108 22.55 -0.82 4.78
CA ASP A 108 21.20 -0.35 4.48
C ASP A 108 20.34 -0.29 5.74
N GLN A 109 19.41 0.66 5.78
CA GLN A 109 18.56 0.90 6.96
C GLN A 109 17.08 0.82 6.56
N VAL A 110 16.22 0.46 7.50
CA VAL A 110 14.77 0.55 7.33
C VAL A 110 14.12 1.19 8.56
N ILE A 111 13.28 2.20 8.33
CA ILE A 111 12.36 2.75 9.32
C ILE A 111 10.98 2.15 9.07
N VAL A 112 10.51 1.34 10.01
CA VAL A 112 9.21 0.68 9.96
C VAL A 112 8.23 1.42 10.85
N ILE A 113 7.12 1.85 10.26
CA ILE A 113 6.10 2.64 10.93
C ILE A 113 4.84 1.78 11.05
N SER A 114 4.46 1.45 12.28
CA SER A 114 3.32 0.57 12.58
C SER A 114 2.35 1.26 13.52
N GLY A 115 1.09 0.82 13.51
CA GLY A 115 0.05 1.40 14.35
C GLY A 115 -1.34 1.35 13.73
N GLU A 116 -2.35 1.63 14.54
CA GLU A 116 -3.75 1.60 14.12
C GLU A 116 -4.11 2.66 13.07
N THR A 117 -5.28 2.50 12.47
CA THR A 117 -5.81 3.55 11.58
C THR A 117 -5.92 4.87 12.36
N SER A 118 -5.52 5.98 11.72
CA SER A 118 -5.52 7.33 12.33
C SER A 118 -4.52 7.56 13.48
N SER A 119 -3.52 6.69 13.66
CA SER A 119 -2.46 6.89 14.66
C SER A 119 -1.32 7.84 14.23
N GLY A 120 -1.38 8.44 13.04
CA GLY A 120 -0.38 9.39 12.56
C GLY A 120 0.80 8.80 11.77
N LYS A 121 0.72 7.53 11.37
CA LYS A 121 1.79 6.81 10.62
C LYS A 121 2.35 7.60 9.43
N SER A 122 1.49 8.05 8.52
CA SER A 122 1.92 8.73 7.30
C SER A 122 2.53 10.10 7.59
N GLU A 123 2.11 10.78 8.66
CA GLU A 123 2.72 12.03 9.11
C GLU A 123 4.12 11.79 9.69
N SER A 124 4.29 10.78 10.55
CA SER A 124 5.60 10.35 11.05
C SER A 124 6.55 9.99 9.91
N ARG A 125 6.06 9.30 8.87
CA ARG A 125 6.82 8.99 7.65
C ARG A 125 7.29 10.27 6.94
N ARG A 126 6.37 11.22 6.74
CA ARG A 126 6.66 12.50 6.08
C ARG A 126 7.72 13.31 6.83
N LEU A 127 7.62 13.37 8.17
CA LEU A 127 8.57 14.05 9.03
C LEU A 127 9.97 13.38 9.01
N ALA A 128 10.02 12.04 9.02
CA ALA A 128 11.27 11.30 8.89
C ALA A 128 11.98 11.60 7.56
N ILE A 129 11.24 11.56 6.43
CA ILE A 129 11.77 11.93 5.11
C ILE A 129 12.28 13.37 5.13
N LYS A 130 11.52 14.31 5.70
CA LYS A 130 11.92 15.72 5.80
C LYS A 130 13.26 15.89 6.53
N SER A 131 13.46 15.16 7.63
CA SER A 131 14.73 15.16 8.39
C SER A 131 15.90 14.65 7.57
N ILE A 132 15.71 13.51 6.89
CA ILE A 132 16.75 12.89 6.06
C ILE A 132 17.12 13.81 4.89
N LEU A 133 16.14 14.44 4.25
CA LEU A 133 16.38 15.39 3.16
C LEU A 133 17.17 16.61 3.63
N GLN A 134 16.88 17.13 4.82
CA GLN A 134 17.61 18.26 5.40
C GLN A 134 19.11 17.96 5.56
N LEU A 135 19.47 16.73 5.93
CA LEU A 135 20.87 16.32 6.14
C LEU A 135 21.60 15.87 4.88
N SER A 136 20.88 15.28 3.92
CA SER A 136 21.49 14.57 2.78
C SER A 136 21.47 15.34 1.48
N THR A 137 20.60 16.35 1.34
CA THR A 137 20.45 17.10 0.08
C THR A 137 21.70 17.92 -0.23
N SER A 138 22.05 17.99 -1.52
CA SER A 138 23.14 18.85 -2.00
C SER A 138 22.76 20.33 -1.91
N SER A 139 23.76 21.20 -1.70
CA SER A 139 23.56 22.65 -1.67
C SER A 139 22.84 23.16 -2.93
N PRO A 140 22.02 24.23 -2.83
CA PRO A 140 21.33 24.82 -3.97
C PRO A 140 22.28 25.06 -5.16
N GLY A 141 21.82 24.76 -6.38
CA GLY A 141 22.60 24.90 -7.61
C GLY A 141 23.49 23.70 -7.95
N LYS A 142 23.72 22.75 -7.02
CA LYS A 142 24.44 21.50 -7.33
C LYS A 142 23.49 20.43 -7.86
N LYS A 143 24.03 19.46 -8.61
CA LYS A 143 23.31 18.26 -9.06
C LYS A 143 22.71 17.55 -7.84
N GLY A 144 21.43 17.17 -7.93
CA GLY A 144 20.69 16.54 -6.82
C GLY A 144 20.00 17.52 -5.86
N SER A 145 20.26 18.82 -5.92
CA SER A 145 19.57 19.81 -5.05
C SER A 145 18.05 19.85 -5.26
N LYS A 146 17.56 19.52 -6.47
CA LYS A 146 16.13 19.48 -6.79
C LYS A 146 15.37 18.36 -6.06
N LEU A 147 16.06 17.32 -5.59
CA LEU A 147 15.44 16.17 -4.93
C LEU A 147 14.70 16.56 -3.63
N SER A 148 15.13 17.62 -2.94
CA SER A 148 14.42 18.15 -1.75
C SER A 148 12.99 18.59 -2.06
N SER A 149 12.73 19.08 -3.27
CA SER A 149 11.40 19.48 -3.73
C SER A 149 10.66 18.37 -4.47
N GLN A 150 11.39 17.52 -5.20
CA GLN A 150 10.80 16.45 -6.02
C GLN A 150 10.25 15.31 -5.18
N ILE A 151 10.92 14.95 -4.08
CA ILE A 151 10.49 13.82 -3.22
C ILE A 151 9.17 14.13 -2.51
N PRO A 152 9.00 15.27 -1.81
CA PRO A 152 7.70 15.64 -1.24
C PRO A 152 6.61 15.81 -2.31
N ALA A 153 6.95 16.35 -3.48
CA ALA A 153 6.00 16.45 -4.60
C ALA A 153 5.53 15.07 -5.07
N ALA A 154 6.42 14.09 -5.20
CA ALA A 154 6.07 12.72 -5.54
C ALA A 154 5.19 12.06 -4.47
N ASP A 155 5.46 12.34 -3.19
CA ASP A 155 4.64 11.87 -2.08
C ASP A 155 3.20 12.40 -2.20
N PHE A 156 3.05 13.71 -2.41
CA PHE A 156 1.76 14.38 -2.57
C PHE A 156 0.97 13.88 -3.80
N VAL A 157 1.66 13.60 -4.91
CA VAL A 157 1.03 13.00 -6.10
C VAL A 157 0.48 11.62 -5.76
N LEU A 158 1.26 10.74 -5.15
CA LEU A 158 0.81 9.39 -4.81
C LEU A 158 -0.33 9.42 -3.77
N GLU A 159 -0.29 10.34 -2.80
CA GLU A 159 -1.40 10.53 -1.84
C GLU A 159 -2.68 11.02 -2.53
N SER A 160 -2.58 11.95 -3.47
CA SER A 160 -3.74 12.48 -4.20
C SER A 160 -4.49 11.38 -4.98
N PHE A 161 -3.78 10.38 -5.49
CA PHE A 161 -4.36 9.25 -6.23
C PHE A 161 -4.58 7.99 -5.36
N GLY A 162 -3.93 7.87 -4.21
CA GLY A 162 -3.95 6.65 -3.39
C GLY A 162 -4.67 6.81 -2.05
N ASN A 163 -5.03 8.03 -1.66
CA ASN A 163 -5.73 8.30 -0.40
C ASN A 163 -7.19 8.71 -0.65
N ALA A 164 -8.00 8.48 0.36
CA ALA A 164 -9.40 8.86 0.38
C ALA A 164 -9.83 9.28 1.78
N ARG A 165 -10.91 10.07 1.85
CA ARG A 165 -11.57 10.40 3.11
C ARG A 165 -12.46 9.23 3.56
N THR A 166 -12.15 8.70 4.74
CA THR A 166 -12.96 7.69 5.43
C THR A 166 -13.77 8.33 6.56
N LEU A 167 -14.58 7.53 7.26
CA LEU A 167 -15.30 8.00 8.46
C LEU A 167 -14.36 8.46 9.58
N PHE A 168 -13.16 7.85 9.65
CA PHE A 168 -12.22 8.02 10.76
C PHE A 168 -10.94 8.77 10.38
N ASN A 169 -10.76 9.14 9.10
CA ASN A 169 -9.56 9.82 8.66
C ASN A 169 -9.84 10.63 7.39
N PRO A 170 -9.60 11.95 7.38
CA PRO A 170 -9.82 12.78 6.21
C PRO A 170 -8.86 12.51 5.04
N ASN A 171 -7.69 11.90 5.28
CA ASN A 171 -6.66 11.61 4.28
C ASN A 171 -6.06 10.21 4.51
N ALA A 172 -6.88 9.17 4.38
CA ALA A 172 -6.52 7.81 4.74
C ALA A 172 -5.85 7.07 3.57
N SER A 173 -4.62 6.58 3.76
CA SER A 173 -3.93 5.73 2.78
C SER A 173 -4.72 4.47 2.45
N ARG A 174 -4.97 4.21 1.17
CA ARG A 174 -5.67 3.00 0.66
C ARG A 174 -4.75 2.06 -0.12
N PHE A 175 -3.44 2.19 0.09
CA PHE A 175 -2.39 1.32 -0.43
C PHE A 175 -1.20 1.35 0.54
N GLY A 176 -0.41 0.28 0.55
CA GLY A 176 0.87 0.19 1.24
C GLY A 176 1.98 0.88 0.48
N LYS A 177 2.87 1.57 1.19
CA LYS A 177 3.92 2.39 0.61
C LYS A 177 5.28 2.02 1.17
N TYR A 178 6.16 1.61 0.28
CA TYR A 178 7.58 1.45 0.55
C TYR A 178 8.35 2.55 -0.20
N THR A 179 9.20 3.28 0.50
CA THR A 179 10.00 4.38 -0.08
C THR A 179 11.45 4.18 0.26
N GLU A 180 12.26 3.95 -0.76
CA GLU A 180 13.70 3.73 -0.67
C GLU A 180 14.40 5.03 -1.08
N LEU A 181 15.02 5.71 -0.12
CA LEU A 181 15.89 6.85 -0.37
C LEU A 181 17.30 6.33 -0.69
N GLN A 182 17.86 6.72 -1.82
CA GLN A 182 19.10 6.17 -2.36
C GLN A 182 20.25 7.15 -2.16
N PHE A 183 21.40 6.67 -1.69
CA PHE A 183 22.54 7.50 -1.33
C PHE A 183 23.83 7.10 -2.05
N THR A 184 24.65 8.11 -2.33
CA THR A 184 26.02 7.93 -2.78
C THR A 184 26.92 7.46 -1.65
N ASP A 185 28.13 7.03 -1.96
CA ASP A 185 29.25 6.76 -1.05
C ASP A 185 29.49 7.87 0.00
N ARG A 186 29.33 9.14 -0.40
CA ARG A 186 29.45 10.31 0.48
C ARG A 186 28.23 10.58 1.37
N GLY A 187 27.20 9.73 1.30
CA GLY A 187 25.92 9.90 2.00
C GLY A 187 25.01 10.96 1.39
N ARG A 188 25.22 11.41 0.15
CA ARG A 188 24.32 12.38 -0.50
C ARG A 188 23.15 11.66 -1.13
N ILE A 189 21.95 12.21 -0.99
CA ILE A 189 20.78 11.65 -1.67
C ILE A 189 20.94 11.82 -3.18
N CYS A 190 20.80 10.73 -3.93
CA CYS A 190 20.93 10.71 -5.38
C CYS A 190 19.66 10.26 -6.11
N GLY A 191 18.76 9.56 -5.43
CA GLY A 191 17.51 9.07 -5.99
C GLY A 191 16.50 8.64 -4.95
N VAL A 192 15.30 8.31 -5.43
CA VAL A 192 14.24 7.68 -4.64
C VAL A 192 13.54 6.63 -5.48
N LYS A 193 13.17 5.51 -4.84
CA LYS A 193 12.30 4.49 -5.42
C LYS A 193 11.07 4.32 -4.54
N THR A 194 9.89 4.34 -5.14
CA THR A 194 8.61 4.10 -4.46
C THR A 194 7.97 2.83 -4.98
N LEU A 195 7.52 1.96 -4.08
CA LEU A 195 6.78 0.74 -4.40
C LEU A 195 5.40 0.80 -3.74
N GLU A 196 4.38 0.49 -4.52
CA GLU A 196 2.99 0.41 -4.11
C GLU A 196 2.58 -1.04 -3.84
N TYR A 197 1.93 -1.27 -2.70
CA TYR A 197 1.45 -2.57 -2.28
C TYR A 197 -0.07 -2.51 -2.11
N TYR A 198 -0.80 -3.24 -2.97
CA TYR A 198 -2.25 -3.45 -2.85
C TYR A 198 -3.09 -2.15 -2.77
N LEU A 199 -3.46 -1.59 -3.93
CA LEU A 199 -4.43 -0.48 -4.01
C LEU A 199 -5.87 -1.01 -3.86
N GLU A 200 -6.68 -0.38 -3.00
CA GLU A 200 -8.14 -0.65 -2.84
C GLU A 200 -8.95 -0.20 -4.07
N LYS A 201 -8.74 -0.82 -5.23
CA LYS A 201 -9.33 -0.41 -6.52
C LYS A 201 -10.86 -0.46 -6.51
N ASN A 202 -11.47 -1.35 -5.73
CA ASN A 202 -12.92 -1.46 -5.63
C ASN A 202 -13.61 -0.15 -5.20
N ARG A 203 -12.90 0.71 -4.47
CA ARG A 203 -13.37 2.05 -4.08
C ARG A 203 -13.74 2.94 -5.27
N VAL A 204 -13.13 2.73 -6.45
CA VAL A 204 -13.40 3.53 -7.66
C VAL A 204 -14.86 3.42 -8.06
N ALA A 205 -15.38 2.19 -8.14
CA ALA A 205 -16.76 1.95 -8.58
C ALA A 205 -17.77 1.96 -7.42
N SER A 206 -17.33 1.58 -6.22
CA SER A 206 -18.22 1.38 -5.07
C SER A 206 -17.58 1.94 -3.80
N PRO A 207 -17.47 3.27 -3.67
CA PRO A 207 -16.96 3.87 -2.44
C PRO A 207 -17.86 3.49 -1.25
N PRO A 208 -17.30 3.24 -0.06
CA PRO A 208 -18.09 2.89 1.12
C PRO A 208 -19.10 4.00 1.48
N SER A 209 -20.27 3.62 1.99
CA SER A 209 -21.28 4.58 2.43
C SER A 209 -20.71 5.52 3.50
N GLY A 210 -20.95 6.82 3.36
CA GLY A 210 -20.41 7.83 4.25
C GLY A 210 -19.01 8.36 3.87
N GLU A 211 -18.25 7.60 3.07
CA GLU A 211 -16.89 7.94 2.67
C GLU A 211 -16.83 8.63 1.29
N ARG A 212 -15.62 9.08 0.90
CA ARG A 212 -15.32 9.57 -0.45
C ARG A 212 -14.59 8.51 -1.28
N ASN A 213 -14.63 8.72 -2.58
CA ASN A 213 -13.68 8.12 -3.51
C ASN A 213 -12.28 8.73 -3.35
N PHE A 214 -11.31 8.34 -4.17
CA PHE A 214 -9.96 8.92 -4.17
C PHE A 214 -9.98 10.44 -4.39
N HIS A 215 -9.08 11.15 -3.70
CA HIS A 215 -9.07 12.62 -3.70
C HIS A 215 -8.98 13.25 -5.09
N ILE A 216 -8.21 12.63 -6.00
CA ILE A 216 -8.01 13.11 -7.36
C ILE A 216 -9.31 13.39 -8.13
N PHE A 217 -10.35 12.56 -7.95
CA PHE A 217 -11.62 12.77 -8.63
C PHE A 217 -12.29 14.07 -8.18
N TYR A 218 -12.26 14.35 -6.87
CA TYR A 218 -12.79 15.59 -6.31
C TYR A 218 -11.92 16.79 -6.71
N TYR A 219 -10.59 16.65 -6.69
CA TYR A 219 -9.67 17.70 -7.12
C TYR A 219 -9.92 18.10 -8.58
N LEU A 220 -10.08 17.13 -9.49
CA LEU A 220 -10.37 17.39 -10.90
C LEU A 220 -11.70 18.14 -11.06
N VAL A 221 -12.78 17.64 -10.46
CA VAL A 221 -14.12 18.25 -10.58
C VAL A 221 -14.17 19.64 -9.92
N ALA A 222 -13.39 19.88 -8.87
CA ALA A 222 -13.31 21.15 -8.16
C ALA A 222 -12.46 22.19 -8.88
N GLY A 223 -11.27 21.79 -9.33
CA GLY A 223 -10.18 22.68 -9.71
C GLY A 223 -9.91 22.77 -11.21
N ALA A 224 -10.62 22.00 -12.04
CA ALA A 224 -10.55 22.18 -13.49
C ALA A 224 -10.93 23.62 -13.88
N THR A 225 -10.07 24.25 -14.69
CA THR A 225 -10.34 25.57 -15.29
C THR A 225 -11.58 25.52 -16.19
N PRO A 226 -12.21 26.66 -16.53
CA PRO A 226 -13.37 26.68 -17.43
C PRO A 226 -13.10 25.98 -18.77
N ASP A 227 -11.91 26.17 -19.34
CA ASP A 227 -11.50 25.54 -20.59
C ASP A 227 -11.30 24.03 -20.43
N GLU A 228 -10.63 23.59 -19.36
CA GLU A 228 -10.48 22.16 -19.04
C GLU A 228 -11.84 21.50 -18.79
N ARG A 229 -12.73 22.19 -18.08
CA ARG A 229 -14.10 21.72 -17.80
C ARG A 229 -14.91 21.55 -19.07
N ALA A 230 -14.85 22.52 -19.98
CA ALA A 230 -15.52 22.44 -21.28
C ALA A 230 -14.94 21.28 -22.11
N HIS A 231 -13.62 21.16 -22.18
CA HIS A 231 -12.95 20.10 -22.94
C HIS A 231 -13.20 18.69 -22.39
N LEU A 232 -13.26 18.55 -21.06
CA LEU A 232 -13.49 17.28 -20.37
C LEU A 232 -14.99 16.97 -20.19
N HIS A 233 -15.87 17.87 -20.67
CA HIS A 233 -17.32 17.81 -20.49
C HIS A 233 -17.72 17.60 -19.02
N LEU A 234 -17.02 18.25 -18.08
CA LEU A 234 -17.28 18.08 -16.66
C LEU A 234 -18.54 18.84 -16.22
N VAL A 235 -19.59 18.09 -15.89
CA VAL A 235 -20.87 18.62 -15.40
C VAL A 235 -20.77 18.99 -13.91
N ASP A 236 -21.80 19.63 -13.36
CA ASP A 236 -21.83 20.01 -11.94
C ASP A 236 -21.68 18.79 -10.99
N LYS A 237 -21.16 19.07 -9.81
CA LYS A 237 -20.55 18.16 -8.83
C LYS A 237 -21.44 17.00 -8.35
N ALA A 238 -22.74 17.07 -8.56
CA ALA A 238 -23.73 16.08 -8.12
C ALA A 238 -24.07 15.00 -9.18
N ALA A 239 -23.48 15.07 -10.37
CA ALA A 239 -23.91 14.24 -11.51
C ALA A 239 -23.16 12.91 -11.69
N TYR A 240 -22.13 12.61 -10.88
CA TYR A 240 -21.28 11.42 -11.12
C TYR A 240 -21.57 10.28 -10.14
N ARG A 241 -22.02 9.13 -10.65
CA ARG A 241 -22.32 7.93 -9.85
C ARG A 241 -21.16 7.54 -8.91
N TYR A 242 -19.93 7.54 -9.42
CA TYR A 242 -18.74 7.14 -8.65
C TYR A 242 -18.32 8.12 -7.56
N LEU A 243 -18.83 9.36 -7.56
CA LEU A 243 -18.63 10.31 -6.47
C LEU A 243 -19.77 10.29 -5.43
N GLY A 244 -20.90 9.67 -5.78
CA GLY A 244 -22.11 9.64 -4.98
C GLY A 244 -22.67 11.04 -4.69
N ASN A 245 -23.50 11.15 -3.65
CA ASN A 245 -24.09 12.44 -3.22
C ASN A 245 -23.12 13.32 -2.40
N LYS A 246 -21.81 13.12 -2.52
CA LYS A 246 -20.81 13.77 -1.66
C LYS A 246 -20.31 15.07 -2.29
N VAL A 247 -20.47 16.16 -1.56
CA VAL A 247 -20.11 17.50 -2.02
C VAL A 247 -18.59 17.68 -2.01
N VAL A 248 -18.08 18.25 -3.11
CA VAL A 248 -16.71 18.76 -3.25
C VAL A 248 -16.45 19.85 -2.21
N GLU A 249 -15.32 19.77 -1.53
CA GLU A 249 -14.92 20.78 -0.55
C GLU A 249 -14.28 22.01 -1.20
N PRO A 250 -14.37 23.19 -0.57
CA PRO A 250 -13.71 24.40 -1.06
C PRO A 250 -12.19 24.23 -1.26
N ASP A 251 -11.55 23.42 -0.41
CA ASP A 251 -10.10 23.18 -0.45
C ASP A 251 -9.68 22.29 -1.64
N ASP A 252 -10.59 21.49 -2.20
CA ASP A 252 -10.27 20.54 -3.29
C ASP A 252 -9.72 21.26 -4.54
N ALA A 253 -10.20 22.48 -4.83
CA ALA A 253 -9.70 23.29 -5.93
C ALA A 253 -8.24 23.74 -5.72
N ASN A 254 -7.93 24.22 -4.50
CA ASN A 254 -6.57 24.62 -4.13
C ASN A 254 -5.61 23.42 -4.18
N ARG A 255 -6.07 22.24 -3.75
CA ARG A 255 -5.28 21.01 -3.80
C ARG A 255 -5.03 20.53 -5.23
N PHE A 256 -5.96 20.73 -6.14
CA PHE A 256 -5.73 20.43 -7.56
C PHE A 256 -4.65 21.33 -8.16
N ASP A 257 -4.64 22.61 -7.82
CA ASP A 257 -3.56 23.51 -8.25
C ASP A 257 -2.22 23.08 -7.67
N GLN A 258 -2.14 22.77 -6.37
CA GLN A 258 -0.93 22.20 -5.76
C GLN A 258 -0.48 20.91 -6.45
N LEU A 259 -1.43 20.06 -6.87
CA LEU A 259 -1.14 18.81 -7.57
C LEU A 259 -0.53 19.07 -8.95
N LYS A 260 -1.07 20.01 -9.73
CA LYS A 260 -0.50 20.42 -11.02
C LYS A 260 0.93 20.94 -10.85
N HIS A 261 1.20 21.71 -9.79
CA HIS A 261 2.55 22.16 -9.46
C HIS A 261 3.48 21.02 -9.05
N ALA A 262 2.99 20.06 -8.26
CA ALA A 262 3.75 18.88 -7.85
C ALA A 262 4.14 17.99 -9.05
N LEU A 263 3.18 17.69 -9.95
CA LEU A 263 3.41 16.96 -11.19
C LEU A 263 4.49 17.64 -12.05
N LYS A 264 4.40 18.97 -12.21
CA LYS A 264 5.42 19.75 -12.92
C LYS A 264 6.79 19.66 -12.26
N THR A 265 6.85 19.68 -10.93
CA THR A 265 8.10 19.64 -10.15
C THR A 265 8.83 18.32 -10.32
N ILE A 266 8.11 17.21 -10.34
CA ILE A 266 8.67 15.86 -10.60
C ILE A 266 9.17 15.73 -12.05
N GLY A 267 8.53 16.43 -12.99
CA GLY A 267 8.91 16.47 -14.39
C GLY A 267 7.87 15.87 -15.34
N PHE A 268 6.59 15.83 -14.94
CA PHE A 268 5.51 15.48 -15.85
C PHE A 268 5.32 16.56 -16.92
N SER A 269 5.14 16.12 -18.17
CA SER A 269 4.82 17.04 -19.26
C SER A 269 3.37 17.51 -19.16
N LYS A 270 3.07 18.71 -19.69
CA LYS A 270 1.67 19.20 -19.78
C LYS A 270 0.77 18.20 -20.50
N ARG A 271 1.30 17.51 -21.51
CA ARG A 271 0.61 16.45 -22.25
C ARG A 271 0.22 15.29 -21.34
N HIS A 272 1.16 14.77 -20.54
CA HIS A 272 0.83 13.69 -19.59
C HIS A 272 -0.22 14.12 -18.57
N VAL A 273 -0.11 15.33 -18.02
CA VAL A 273 -1.11 15.85 -17.07
C VAL A 273 -2.50 15.93 -17.71
N ALA A 274 -2.60 16.46 -18.94
CA ALA A 274 -3.86 16.54 -19.66
C ALA A 274 -4.44 15.14 -19.96
N GLN A 275 -3.62 14.20 -20.42
CA GLN A 275 -4.06 12.82 -20.70
C GLN A 275 -4.50 12.07 -19.43
N THR A 276 -3.84 12.31 -18.30
CA THR A 276 -4.28 11.79 -17.00
C THR A 276 -5.64 12.37 -16.60
N CYS A 277 -5.85 13.68 -16.75
CA CYS A 277 -7.15 14.31 -16.46
C CYS A 277 -8.25 13.80 -17.40
N GLN A 278 -7.94 13.61 -18.68
CA GLN A 278 -8.84 13.03 -19.67
C GLN A 278 -9.29 11.62 -19.28
N LEU A 279 -8.34 10.74 -18.91
CA LEU A 279 -8.66 9.39 -18.47
C LEU A 279 -9.51 9.37 -17.18
N LEU A 280 -9.21 10.25 -16.23
CA LEU A 280 -10.02 10.40 -15.01
C LEU A 280 -11.44 10.86 -15.33
N ALA A 281 -11.60 11.80 -16.26
CA ALA A 281 -12.91 12.22 -16.75
C ALA A 281 -13.65 11.08 -17.45
N SER A 282 -12.97 10.26 -18.27
CA SER A 282 -13.56 9.05 -18.86
C SER A 282 -14.08 8.09 -17.79
N ILE A 283 -13.34 7.88 -16.70
CA ILE A 283 -13.79 7.03 -15.59
C ILE A 283 -15.04 7.60 -14.91
N LEU A 284 -15.10 8.91 -14.69
CA LEU A 284 -16.29 9.55 -14.12
C LEU A 284 -17.51 9.41 -15.05
N HIS A 285 -17.33 9.65 -16.35
CA HIS A 285 -18.39 9.51 -17.35
C HIS A 285 -18.85 8.07 -17.52
N LEU A 286 -17.94 7.09 -17.45
CA LEU A 286 -18.28 5.67 -17.45
C LEU A 286 -19.35 5.40 -16.40
N GLY A 287 -19.15 5.81 -15.14
CA GLY A 287 -20.11 5.57 -14.05
C GLY A 287 -21.54 6.04 -14.32
N ASN A 288 -21.75 6.97 -15.26
CA ASN A 288 -23.07 7.51 -15.62
C ASN A 288 -23.74 6.76 -16.77
N LEU A 289 -23.09 5.75 -17.39
CA LEU A 289 -23.72 4.92 -18.40
C LEU A 289 -24.89 4.12 -17.81
N GLU A 290 -26.02 4.15 -18.50
CA GLU A 290 -27.22 3.39 -18.14
C GLU A 290 -27.45 2.27 -19.14
N PHE A 291 -27.74 1.08 -18.64
CA PHE A 291 -28.01 -0.11 -19.44
C PHE A 291 -29.48 -0.48 -19.35
N VAL A 292 -30.07 -0.81 -20.50
CA VAL A 292 -31.48 -1.21 -20.61
C VAL A 292 -31.63 -2.43 -21.50
N THR A 293 -32.65 -3.24 -21.26
CA THR A 293 -33.03 -4.31 -22.20
C THR A 293 -33.93 -3.70 -23.28
N ASP A 294 -33.44 -3.66 -24.52
CA ASP A 294 -34.22 -3.16 -25.65
C ASP A 294 -34.71 -4.32 -26.52
N ARG A 295 -35.98 -4.70 -26.31
CA ARG A 295 -36.66 -5.78 -27.04
C ARG A 295 -36.76 -5.55 -28.55
N SER A 296 -36.47 -4.34 -29.06
CA SER A 296 -36.48 -4.04 -30.49
C SER A 296 -35.12 -4.20 -31.18
N ARG A 297 -34.01 -4.09 -30.43
CA ARG A 297 -32.64 -4.18 -30.97
C ARG A 297 -31.98 -5.53 -30.68
N ASN A 298 -32.18 -6.08 -29.49
CA ASN A 298 -31.64 -7.37 -29.07
C ASN A 298 -32.42 -7.92 -27.87
N GLU A 299 -33.10 -9.05 -28.00
CA GLU A 299 -33.93 -9.61 -26.92
C GLU A 299 -33.09 -10.14 -25.73
N ASP A 300 -31.82 -10.50 -25.98
CA ASP A 300 -30.99 -11.24 -25.02
C ASP A 300 -29.86 -10.43 -24.36
N ALA A 301 -29.57 -9.20 -24.84
CA ALA A 301 -28.43 -8.40 -24.38
C ALA A 301 -28.83 -7.00 -23.94
N ALA A 302 -28.13 -6.46 -22.94
CA ALA A 302 -28.24 -5.07 -22.55
C ALA A 302 -27.75 -4.13 -23.66
N VAL A 303 -28.37 -2.97 -23.76
CA VAL A 303 -28.01 -1.90 -24.68
C VAL A 303 -27.77 -0.62 -23.88
N VAL A 304 -26.80 0.18 -24.30
CA VAL A 304 -26.51 1.47 -23.67
C VAL A 304 -27.61 2.48 -24.04
N ARG A 305 -28.25 3.06 -23.03
CA ARG A 305 -29.34 4.03 -23.22
C ARG A 305 -28.81 5.40 -23.67
N ASN A 306 -27.72 5.85 -23.08
CA ASN A 306 -27.15 7.18 -23.25
C ASN A 306 -25.94 7.18 -24.20
N LEU A 307 -26.23 7.00 -25.50
CA LEU A 307 -25.21 6.90 -26.55
C LEU A 307 -24.32 8.14 -26.71
N ASP A 308 -24.82 9.34 -26.37
CA ASP A 308 -24.01 10.57 -26.41
C ASP A 308 -22.83 10.50 -25.42
N LEU A 309 -23.09 9.99 -24.21
CA LEU A 309 -22.04 9.79 -23.20
C LEU A 309 -21.09 8.66 -23.61
N LEU A 310 -21.62 7.59 -24.22
CA LEU A 310 -20.77 6.52 -24.74
C LEU A 310 -19.84 7.03 -25.84
N THR A 311 -20.33 7.90 -26.73
CA THR A 311 -19.54 8.55 -27.79
C THR A 311 -18.41 9.38 -27.20
N LEU A 312 -18.71 10.21 -26.20
CA LEU A 312 -17.70 10.98 -25.48
C LEU A 312 -16.61 10.08 -24.85
N ILE A 313 -17.01 8.98 -24.20
CA ILE A 313 -16.08 8.03 -23.58
C ILE A 313 -15.21 7.36 -24.65
N ALA A 314 -15.81 6.92 -25.75
CA ALA A 314 -15.11 6.31 -26.88
C ALA A 314 -14.06 7.25 -27.49
N GLU A 315 -14.40 8.54 -27.66
CA GLU A 315 -13.45 9.57 -28.12
C GLU A 315 -12.28 9.75 -27.15
N PHE A 316 -12.54 9.82 -25.85
CA PHE A 316 -11.48 10.00 -24.85
C PHE A 316 -10.55 8.78 -24.72
N LEU A 317 -11.14 7.58 -24.76
CA LEU A 317 -10.39 6.33 -24.79
C LEU A 317 -9.75 6.08 -26.15
N GLY A 318 -10.14 6.80 -27.19
CA GLY A 318 -9.62 6.67 -28.55
C GLY A 318 -10.00 5.34 -29.20
N VAL A 319 -11.23 4.85 -29.00
CA VAL A 319 -11.72 3.57 -29.53
C VAL A 319 -12.99 3.77 -30.35
N PRO A 320 -13.31 2.88 -31.30
CA PRO A 320 -14.57 2.95 -32.03
C PRO A 320 -15.78 2.78 -31.11
N LEU A 321 -16.83 3.61 -31.31
CA LEU A 321 -18.06 3.59 -30.52
C LEU A 321 -18.72 2.20 -30.50
N SER A 322 -18.87 1.58 -31.67
CA SER A 322 -19.53 0.29 -31.83
C SER A 322 -18.79 -0.85 -31.11
N GLU A 323 -17.46 -0.79 -31.08
CA GLU A 323 -16.65 -1.80 -30.40
C GLU A 323 -16.70 -1.63 -28.89
N LEU A 324 -16.70 -0.39 -28.39
CA LEU A 324 -16.87 -0.13 -26.96
C LEU A 324 -18.27 -0.55 -26.47
N GLU A 325 -19.33 -0.25 -27.23
CA GLU A 325 -20.69 -0.70 -26.92
C GLU A 325 -20.78 -2.23 -26.84
N ALA A 326 -20.14 -2.91 -27.80
CA ALA A 326 -20.07 -4.36 -27.82
C ALA A 326 -19.31 -4.92 -26.60
N CYS A 327 -18.13 -4.41 -26.27
CA CYS A 327 -17.37 -4.90 -25.10
C CYS A 327 -18.07 -4.64 -23.76
N LEU A 328 -18.97 -3.64 -23.69
CA LEU A 328 -19.79 -3.39 -22.50
C LEU A 328 -21.00 -4.33 -22.38
N SER A 329 -21.56 -4.77 -23.52
CA SER A 329 -22.81 -5.54 -23.60
C SER A 329 -22.58 -7.05 -23.76
N TYR A 330 -21.40 -7.44 -24.22
CA TYR A 330 -20.97 -8.82 -24.42
C TYR A 330 -19.68 -9.10 -23.67
N LYS A 331 -19.52 -10.34 -23.21
CA LYS A 331 -18.27 -10.82 -22.58
C LYS A 331 -17.83 -12.14 -23.19
N SER A 332 -16.68 -12.14 -23.84
CA SER A 332 -16.06 -13.35 -24.39
C SER A 332 -15.43 -14.17 -23.28
N LYS A 333 -15.69 -15.47 -23.26
CA LYS A 333 -15.15 -16.38 -22.25
C LYS A 333 -14.85 -17.75 -22.84
N LEU A 334 -13.72 -18.33 -22.44
CA LEU A 334 -13.37 -19.68 -22.82
C LEU A 334 -14.19 -20.71 -22.01
N VAL A 335 -15.05 -21.46 -22.69
CA VAL A 335 -15.84 -22.55 -22.10
C VAL A 335 -15.44 -23.85 -22.78
N LYS A 336 -14.93 -24.83 -22.02
CA LYS A 336 -14.52 -26.15 -22.56
C LYS A 336 -13.56 -26.08 -23.77
N LYS A 337 -12.67 -25.07 -23.83
CA LYS A 337 -11.73 -24.78 -24.93
C LYS A 337 -12.36 -24.20 -26.20
N GLU A 338 -13.60 -23.71 -26.12
CA GLU A 338 -14.27 -22.95 -27.17
C GLU A 338 -14.55 -21.54 -26.67
N MET A 339 -14.46 -20.55 -27.56
CA MET A 339 -14.79 -19.17 -27.22
C MET A 339 -16.30 -18.98 -27.29
N CYS A 340 -16.90 -18.61 -26.17
CA CYS A 340 -18.33 -18.31 -26.08
C CYS A 340 -18.51 -16.83 -25.76
N THR A 341 -19.37 -16.16 -26.51
CA THR A 341 -19.82 -14.81 -26.21
C THR A 341 -21.02 -14.90 -25.28
N ILE A 342 -20.92 -14.28 -24.11
CA ILE A 342 -21.99 -14.21 -23.12
C ILE A 342 -22.71 -12.88 -23.31
N PHE A 343 -24.03 -12.95 -23.47
CA PHE A 343 -24.92 -11.79 -23.46
C PHE A 343 -25.10 -11.31 -22.02
N LEU A 344 -24.78 -10.05 -21.76
CA LEU A 344 -24.91 -9.46 -20.42
C LEU A 344 -26.28 -8.82 -20.27
N ASP A 345 -26.95 -9.09 -19.15
CA ASP A 345 -28.12 -8.32 -18.73
C ASP A 345 -27.70 -6.93 -18.21
N PRO A 346 -28.64 -6.01 -17.93
CA PRO A 346 -28.29 -4.65 -17.51
C PRO A 346 -27.44 -4.57 -16.23
N ASP A 347 -27.61 -5.50 -15.30
CA ASP A 347 -26.86 -5.54 -14.05
C ASP A 347 -25.43 -6.05 -14.31
N ALA A 348 -25.28 -7.14 -15.07
CA ALA A 348 -23.99 -7.68 -15.47
C ALA A 348 -23.20 -6.72 -16.37
N ALA A 349 -23.87 -5.96 -17.24
CA ALA A 349 -23.24 -4.89 -18.03
C ALA A 349 -22.77 -3.73 -17.13
N SER A 350 -23.54 -3.39 -16.08
CA SER A 350 -23.12 -2.41 -15.06
C SER A 350 -21.88 -2.87 -14.29
N ASP A 351 -21.82 -4.15 -13.92
CA ASP A 351 -20.63 -4.73 -13.28
C ASP A 351 -19.42 -4.74 -14.22
N ASN A 352 -19.61 -5.08 -15.50
CA ASN A 352 -18.57 -5.08 -16.52
C ASN A 352 -17.99 -3.68 -16.78
N ARG A 353 -18.85 -2.64 -16.79
CA ARG A 353 -18.43 -1.23 -16.81
C ARG A 353 -17.60 -0.88 -15.58
N ASP A 354 -18.03 -1.31 -14.40
CA ASP A 354 -17.33 -1.04 -13.15
C ASP A 354 -15.97 -1.78 -13.11
N GLU A 355 -15.85 -2.97 -13.71
CA GLU A 355 -14.58 -3.66 -13.96
C GLU A 355 -13.63 -2.83 -14.84
N LEU A 356 -14.14 -2.24 -15.94
CA LEU A 356 -13.35 -1.34 -16.79
C LEU A 356 -12.84 -0.12 -16.02
N ALA A 357 -13.70 0.54 -15.24
CA ALA A 357 -13.34 1.71 -14.44
C ALA A 357 -12.22 1.39 -13.42
N LYS A 358 -12.34 0.25 -12.71
CA LYS A 358 -11.31 -0.24 -11.77
C LYS A 358 -10.00 -0.55 -12.49
N GLY A 359 -10.06 -1.18 -13.67
CA GLY A 359 -8.91 -1.51 -14.49
C GLY A 359 -8.16 -0.26 -14.97
N LEU A 360 -8.87 0.71 -15.55
CA LEU A 360 -8.30 1.98 -16.02
C LEU A 360 -7.59 2.73 -14.88
N TYR A 361 -8.26 2.86 -13.73
CA TYR A 361 -7.69 3.54 -12.58
C TYR A 361 -6.48 2.79 -12.00
N GLY A 362 -6.59 1.48 -11.86
CA GLY A 362 -5.51 0.62 -11.35
C GLY A 362 -4.26 0.72 -12.22
N LEU A 363 -4.41 0.69 -13.54
CA LEU A 363 -3.29 0.84 -14.48
C LEU A 363 -2.71 2.25 -14.47
N LEU A 364 -3.56 3.28 -14.38
CA LEU A 364 -3.12 4.66 -14.24
C LEU A 364 -2.27 4.87 -12.99
N PHE A 365 -2.68 4.32 -11.85
CA PHE A 365 -1.93 4.45 -10.60
C PHE A 365 -0.56 3.76 -10.66
N THR A 366 -0.52 2.53 -11.19
CA THR A 366 0.74 1.80 -11.41
C THR A 366 1.66 2.54 -12.38
N TRP A 367 1.12 3.06 -13.49
CA TRP A 367 1.87 3.87 -14.44
C TRP A 367 2.41 5.15 -13.81
N LEU A 368 1.61 5.82 -12.97
CA LEU A 368 2.02 7.04 -12.28
C LEU A 368 3.22 6.77 -11.36
N ASN A 369 3.17 5.70 -10.56
CA ASN A 369 4.27 5.32 -9.69
C ASN A 369 5.53 4.93 -10.50
N GLU A 370 5.38 4.17 -11.57
CA GLU A 370 6.51 3.83 -12.44
C GLU A 370 7.09 5.05 -13.17
N HIS A 371 6.27 6.00 -13.61
CA HIS A 371 6.75 7.24 -14.23
C HIS A 371 7.56 8.09 -13.23
N ILE A 372 7.13 8.15 -11.97
CA ILE A 372 7.89 8.78 -10.88
C ILE A 372 9.24 8.07 -10.71
N ASN A 373 9.24 6.74 -10.65
CA ASN A 373 10.48 5.95 -10.52
C ASN A 373 11.43 6.15 -11.70
N GLN A 374 10.93 6.22 -12.94
CA GLN A 374 11.77 6.50 -14.13
C GLN A 374 12.47 7.86 -14.05
N ARG A 375 11.87 8.83 -13.37
CA ARG A 375 12.45 10.17 -13.19
C ARG A 375 13.41 10.24 -12.02
N LEU A 376 13.08 9.58 -10.90
CA LEU A 376 13.74 9.81 -9.62
C LEU A 376 14.63 8.66 -9.15
N CYS A 377 14.41 7.42 -9.59
CA CYS A 377 15.20 6.26 -9.19
C CYS A 377 16.57 6.28 -9.90
N LYS A 378 17.60 5.82 -9.19
CA LYS A 378 18.94 5.56 -9.73
C LYS A 378 19.29 4.10 -9.52
N ASP A 379 19.95 3.52 -10.51
CA ASP A 379 20.48 2.16 -10.39
C ASP A 379 21.90 2.18 -9.79
N ASP A 380 22.60 3.31 -9.90
CA ASP A 380 23.94 3.51 -9.32
C ASP A 380 23.84 4.27 -7.99
N PHE A 381 23.76 3.52 -6.90
CA PHE A 381 23.80 4.00 -5.51
C PHE A 381 24.58 3.03 -4.63
N THR A 382 25.03 3.49 -3.47
CA THR A 382 25.88 2.71 -2.56
C THR A 382 25.08 2.08 -1.42
N THR A 383 24.20 2.85 -0.79
CA THR A 383 23.32 2.40 0.29
C THR A 383 21.93 3.01 0.14
N PHE A 384 20.95 2.44 0.83
CA PHE A 384 19.61 3.00 0.92
C PHE A 384 19.08 3.09 2.36
N LEU A 385 18.13 3.99 2.55
CA LEU A 385 17.30 4.08 3.74
C LEU A 385 15.84 3.94 3.31
N ALA A 386 15.22 2.83 3.69
CA ALA A 386 13.84 2.54 3.38
C ALA A 386 12.89 3.03 4.47
N LEU A 387 11.71 3.50 4.07
CA LEU A 387 10.59 3.77 4.97
C LEU A 387 9.40 2.94 4.52
N PHE A 388 8.81 2.19 5.45
CA PHE A 388 7.67 1.33 5.19
C PHE A 388 6.46 1.76 6.01
N ASP A 389 5.35 2.03 5.32
CA ASP A 389 4.05 2.42 5.89
C ASP A 389 2.94 1.62 5.23
N LEU A 390 2.09 0.98 6.04
CA LEU A 390 0.91 0.25 5.60
C LEU A 390 -0.36 0.97 6.09
N PRO A 391 -1.49 0.86 5.37
CA PRO A 391 -2.79 1.15 5.97
C PRO A 391 -2.93 0.37 7.28
N GLY A 392 -3.41 1.04 8.32
CA GLY A 392 -3.60 0.39 9.62
C GLY A 392 -4.61 -0.76 9.53
N PRO A 393 -4.65 -1.65 10.54
CA PRO A 393 -5.66 -2.70 10.60
C PRO A 393 -7.07 -2.15 10.46
N GLN A 394 -7.94 -2.92 9.82
CA GLN A 394 -9.30 -2.52 9.48
C GLN A 394 -10.30 -3.55 9.99
N ASN A 395 -11.33 -3.06 10.69
CA ASN A 395 -12.51 -3.84 11.02
C ASN A 395 -13.75 -2.95 10.87
N MET A 396 -14.50 -3.17 9.80
CA MET A 396 -15.70 -2.40 9.52
C MET A 396 -16.86 -2.97 10.34
N THR A 397 -17.42 -2.16 11.23
CA THR A 397 -18.58 -2.55 12.07
C THR A 397 -19.91 -2.23 11.39
N SER A 398 -19.95 -1.25 10.50
CA SER A 398 -21.14 -0.79 9.79
C SER A 398 -21.43 -1.52 8.47
N ARG A 399 -20.46 -2.29 7.96
CA ARG A 399 -20.59 -3.05 6.70
C ARG A 399 -19.72 -4.32 6.72
N PRO A 400 -19.99 -5.30 5.86
CA PRO A 400 -19.18 -6.51 5.79
C PRO A 400 -17.72 -6.23 5.40
N ASN A 401 -16.76 -6.92 6.03
CA ASN A 401 -15.36 -6.88 5.63
C ASN A 401 -15.14 -7.77 4.39
N SER A 402 -14.50 -7.21 3.36
CA SER A 402 -14.29 -7.89 2.07
C SER A 402 -12.85 -8.40 1.91
N LEU A 403 -12.51 -8.93 0.72
CA LEU A 403 -11.15 -9.33 0.37
C LEU A 403 -10.13 -8.18 0.56
N ASP A 404 -10.53 -6.93 0.34
CA ASP A 404 -9.65 -5.76 0.53
C ASP A 404 -9.21 -5.61 1.99
N GLN A 405 -10.14 -5.75 2.93
CA GLN A 405 -9.85 -5.73 4.38
C GLN A 405 -9.00 -6.95 4.77
N PHE A 406 -9.29 -8.12 4.21
CA PHE A 406 -8.50 -9.33 4.45
C PHE A 406 -7.04 -9.14 4.03
N ALA A 407 -6.79 -8.55 2.85
CA ALA A 407 -5.44 -8.28 2.37
C ALA A 407 -4.71 -7.28 3.27
N VAL A 408 -5.36 -6.18 3.67
CA VAL A 408 -4.77 -5.19 4.58
C VAL A 408 -4.41 -5.82 5.94
N ASN A 409 -5.32 -6.60 6.53
CA ASN A 409 -5.10 -7.23 7.82
C ASN A 409 -4.02 -8.33 7.73
N PHE A 410 -3.97 -9.09 6.63
CA PHE A 410 -2.90 -10.04 6.37
C PHE A 410 -1.52 -9.35 6.29
N ALA A 411 -1.43 -8.20 5.60
CA ALA A 411 -0.19 -7.43 5.52
C ALA A 411 0.25 -6.90 6.89
N ASN A 412 -0.69 -6.41 7.71
CA ASN A 412 -0.41 -5.96 9.08
C ASN A 412 0.00 -7.13 9.99
N GLU A 413 -0.64 -8.30 9.88
CA GLU A 413 -0.25 -9.50 10.64
C GLU A 413 1.20 -9.89 10.31
N ARG A 414 1.59 -9.86 9.03
CA ARG A 414 2.97 -10.12 8.60
C ARG A 414 3.96 -9.06 9.09
N LEU A 415 3.57 -7.79 9.04
CA LEU A 415 4.39 -6.70 9.54
C LEU A 415 4.61 -6.85 11.06
N HIS A 416 3.55 -7.13 11.81
CA HIS A 416 3.63 -7.36 13.24
C HIS A 416 4.54 -8.55 13.56
N HIS A 417 4.37 -9.67 12.86
CA HIS A 417 5.23 -10.85 13.01
C HIS A 417 6.71 -10.49 12.80
N TRP A 418 7.01 -9.81 11.69
CA TRP A 418 8.38 -9.39 11.38
C TRP A 418 8.95 -8.45 12.45
N VAL A 419 8.17 -7.50 12.96
CA VAL A 419 8.60 -6.59 14.03
C VAL A 419 8.92 -7.35 15.32
N GLN A 420 8.09 -8.32 15.70
CA GLN A 420 8.34 -9.14 16.90
C GLN A 420 9.62 -9.96 16.74
N GLN A 421 9.81 -10.60 15.59
CA GLN A 421 11.03 -11.35 15.29
C GLN A 421 12.26 -10.45 15.26
N SER A 422 12.17 -9.24 14.67
CA SER A 422 13.31 -8.32 14.61
C SER A 422 13.72 -7.78 15.98
N ILE A 423 12.77 -7.57 16.89
CA ILE A 423 13.03 -7.05 18.24
C ILE A 423 13.53 -8.15 19.18
N PHE A 424 12.87 -9.31 19.21
CA PHE A 424 13.10 -10.33 20.25
C PHE A 424 13.99 -11.50 19.81
N GLU A 425 14.06 -11.81 18.52
CA GLU A 425 14.67 -13.05 18.00
C GLU A 425 15.94 -12.81 17.19
N ALA A 426 15.99 -11.75 16.39
CA ALA A 426 17.03 -11.53 15.38
C ALA A 426 18.47 -11.53 15.94
N ARG A 427 18.67 -11.12 17.20
CA ARG A 427 19.99 -11.07 17.86
C ARG A 427 20.35 -12.33 18.65
N ARG A 428 19.42 -13.28 18.84
CA ARG A 428 19.75 -14.51 19.59
C ARG A 428 20.90 -15.31 18.99
N PRO A 429 20.99 -15.52 17.65
CA PRO A 429 22.12 -16.25 17.08
C PRO A 429 23.46 -15.58 17.37
N GLU A 430 23.50 -14.24 17.39
CA GLU A 430 24.69 -13.46 17.76
C GLU A 430 25.05 -13.71 19.23
N TYR A 431 24.08 -13.61 20.15
CA TYR A 431 24.30 -13.90 21.57
C TYR A 431 24.84 -15.32 21.81
N THR A 432 24.28 -16.32 21.13
CA THR A 432 24.77 -17.70 21.22
C THR A 432 26.20 -17.82 20.68
N SER A 433 26.50 -17.19 19.54
CA SER A 433 27.84 -17.22 18.94
C SER A 433 28.92 -16.55 19.80
N GLU A 434 28.53 -15.55 20.60
CA GLU A 434 29.41 -14.85 21.55
C GLU A 434 29.45 -15.52 22.94
N GLY A 435 28.77 -16.67 23.12
CA GLY A 435 28.72 -17.38 24.40
C GLY A 435 27.84 -16.71 25.46
N LEU A 436 27.00 -15.77 25.06
CA LEU A 436 26.06 -15.03 25.94
C LEU A 436 24.69 -15.69 26.04
N GLY A 437 24.43 -16.76 25.29
CA GLY A 437 23.11 -17.41 25.22
C GLY A 437 22.55 -17.92 26.55
N GLU A 438 23.42 -18.29 27.50
CA GLU A 438 23.00 -18.73 28.85
C GLU A 438 22.75 -17.56 29.81
N ILE A 439 23.29 -16.37 29.50
CA ILE A 439 23.21 -15.18 30.35
C ILE A 439 21.98 -14.34 29.98
N VAL A 440 21.65 -14.28 28.68
CA VAL A 440 20.52 -13.49 28.18
C VAL A 440 19.23 -14.30 28.36
N PRO A 441 18.28 -13.84 29.19
CA PRO A 441 17.04 -14.56 29.40
C PRO A 441 16.19 -14.57 28.14
N THR A 442 15.51 -15.69 27.89
CA THR A 442 14.47 -15.76 26.85
C THR A 442 13.27 -14.91 27.28
N ILE A 443 13.06 -13.80 26.58
CA ILE A 443 11.95 -12.89 26.86
C ILE A 443 10.68 -13.44 26.21
N PRO A 444 9.61 -13.76 26.98
CA PRO A 444 8.34 -14.13 26.39
C PRO A 444 7.70 -12.90 25.74
N TYR A 445 7.19 -13.05 24.52
CA TYR A 445 6.44 -12.03 23.80
C TYR A 445 5.21 -12.66 23.13
N PHE A 446 4.29 -11.82 22.66
CA PHE A 446 3.14 -12.26 21.89
C PHE A 446 3.59 -12.72 20.51
N ASP A 447 3.54 -14.04 20.28
CA ASP A 447 3.87 -14.67 19.01
C ASP A 447 2.61 -14.98 18.19
N ASN A 448 2.50 -14.35 17.02
CA ASN A 448 1.41 -14.54 16.07
C ASN A 448 1.72 -15.56 14.96
N SER A 449 2.79 -16.35 15.09
CA SER A 449 3.21 -17.37 14.11
C SER A 449 2.09 -18.33 13.71
N GLU A 450 1.22 -18.74 14.64
CA GLU A 450 0.09 -19.63 14.33
C GLU A 450 -0.99 -18.95 13.46
N CYS A 451 -1.25 -17.66 13.68
CA CYS A 451 -2.15 -16.88 12.81
C CYS A 451 -1.55 -16.72 11.41
N ILE A 452 -0.24 -16.45 11.33
CA ILE A 452 0.49 -16.41 10.07
C ILE A 452 0.41 -17.77 9.35
N ARG A 453 0.61 -18.88 10.06
CA ARG A 453 0.52 -20.24 9.53
C ARG A 453 -0.87 -20.53 8.96
N LEU A 454 -1.93 -20.16 9.67
CA LEU A 454 -3.31 -20.22 9.17
C LEU A 454 -3.47 -19.51 7.82
N LEU A 455 -2.93 -18.30 7.69
CA LEU A 455 -3.10 -17.46 6.50
C LEU A 455 -2.25 -17.94 5.31
N GLN A 456 -0.96 -18.23 5.51
CA GLN A 456 0.01 -18.37 4.43
C GLN A 456 0.57 -19.78 4.17
N ASN A 457 0.26 -20.77 5.02
CA ASN A 457 0.83 -22.12 4.89
C ASN A 457 0.61 -22.72 3.48
N ARG A 458 1.61 -23.46 2.98
CA ARG A 458 1.53 -24.16 1.69
C ARG A 458 2.00 -25.61 1.84
N PRO A 459 1.16 -26.61 1.51
CA PRO A 459 -0.24 -26.50 1.11
C PRO A 459 -1.20 -26.28 2.31
N GLY A 460 -2.30 -25.56 2.04
CA GLY A 460 -3.50 -25.59 2.89
C GLY A 460 -3.72 -24.40 3.82
N GLY A 461 -2.95 -23.31 3.75
CA GLY A 461 -3.33 -22.02 4.34
C GLY A 461 -4.52 -21.39 3.62
N LEU A 462 -5.17 -20.39 4.22
CA LEU A 462 -6.38 -19.76 3.65
C LEU A 462 -6.11 -19.19 2.25
N ILE A 463 -5.01 -18.46 2.06
CA ILE A 463 -4.64 -17.89 0.75
C ILE A 463 -4.43 -19.01 -0.29
N HIS A 464 -3.76 -20.09 0.10
CA HIS A 464 -3.55 -21.24 -0.79
C HIS A 464 -4.88 -21.90 -1.22
N ILE A 465 -5.81 -22.07 -0.28
CA ILE A 465 -7.13 -22.64 -0.57
C ILE A 465 -7.95 -21.71 -1.48
N MET A 466 -7.95 -20.40 -1.22
CA MET A 466 -8.61 -19.41 -2.08
C MET A 466 -8.10 -19.45 -3.51
N ASP A 467 -6.77 -19.45 -3.64
CA ASP A 467 -6.08 -19.50 -4.93
C ASP A 467 -6.36 -20.80 -5.69
N ASP A 468 -6.32 -21.95 -5.01
CA ASP A 468 -6.64 -23.24 -5.61
C ASP A 468 -8.09 -23.27 -6.11
N GLN A 469 -9.05 -22.86 -5.27
CA GLN A 469 -10.47 -22.88 -5.62
C GLN A 469 -10.83 -21.88 -6.72
N ALA A 470 -10.23 -20.70 -6.74
CA ALA A 470 -10.45 -19.69 -7.78
C ALA A 470 -10.00 -20.18 -9.17
N ARG A 471 -9.00 -21.05 -9.25
CA ARG A 471 -8.48 -21.59 -10.52
C ARG A 471 -9.16 -22.88 -10.99
N ARG A 472 -9.95 -23.55 -10.15
CA ARG A 472 -10.52 -24.87 -10.50
C ARG A 472 -11.58 -24.77 -11.59
N MET A 473 -11.59 -25.77 -12.46
CA MET A 473 -12.65 -26.04 -13.43
C MET A 473 -13.20 -27.45 -13.18
N PRO A 474 -14.50 -27.64 -12.88
CA PRO A 474 -15.57 -26.65 -12.80
C PRO A 474 -15.37 -25.62 -11.67
N LYS A 475 -15.90 -24.40 -11.88
CA LYS A 475 -15.77 -23.28 -10.92
C LYS A 475 -16.28 -23.70 -9.54
N LYS A 476 -15.47 -23.43 -8.52
CA LYS A 476 -15.88 -23.55 -7.12
C LYS A 476 -16.66 -22.33 -6.68
N THR A 477 -17.44 -22.48 -5.61
CA THR A 477 -18.26 -21.40 -5.06
C THR A 477 -17.66 -20.90 -3.75
N ASN A 478 -18.02 -19.69 -3.37
CA ASN A 478 -17.63 -19.11 -2.08
C ASN A 478 -18.04 -20.01 -0.90
N HIS A 479 -19.15 -20.75 -1.01
CA HIS A 479 -19.55 -21.76 -0.01
C HIS A 479 -18.54 -22.90 0.11
N THR A 480 -18.16 -23.52 -1.02
CA THR A 480 -17.18 -24.63 -1.01
C THR A 480 -15.79 -24.20 -0.54
N MET A 481 -15.47 -22.91 -0.67
CA MET A 481 -14.24 -22.32 -0.13
C MET A 481 -14.28 -22.29 1.39
N ILE A 482 -15.39 -21.81 1.98
CA ILE A 482 -15.56 -21.79 3.44
C ILE A 482 -15.60 -23.22 4.00
N GLU A 483 -16.27 -24.17 3.35
CA GLU A 483 -16.23 -25.58 3.74
C GLU A 483 -14.80 -26.13 3.79
N ALA A 484 -13.97 -25.78 2.81
CA ALA A 484 -12.56 -26.17 2.79
C ALA A 484 -11.75 -25.50 3.90
N PHE A 485 -12.03 -24.24 4.24
CA PHE A 485 -11.45 -23.57 5.41
C PHE A 485 -11.81 -24.31 6.70
N ILE A 486 -13.09 -24.60 6.91
CA ILE A 486 -13.59 -25.30 8.11
C ILE A 486 -12.96 -26.69 8.22
N LYS A 487 -12.95 -27.45 7.12
CA LYS A 487 -12.35 -28.78 7.10
C LYS A 487 -10.87 -28.78 7.50
N ARG A 488 -10.13 -27.74 7.15
CA ARG A 488 -8.69 -27.64 7.42
C ARG A 488 -8.35 -26.97 8.74
N TRP A 489 -9.10 -25.94 9.13
CA TRP A 489 -8.76 -25.01 10.23
C TRP A 489 -9.88 -24.83 11.27
N GLY A 490 -10.97 -25.60 11.20
CA GLY A 490 -12.13 -25.43 12.09
C GLY A 490 -11.81 -25.55 13.60
N ASN A 491 -10.74 -26.25 13.96
CA ASN A 491 -10.28 -26.40 15.35
C ASN A 491 -9.14 -25.43 15.73
N HIS A 492 -8.74 -24.53 14.83
CA HIS A 492 -7.63 -23.61 15.06
C HIS A 492 -8.07 -22.43 15.93
N SER A 493 -7.27 -22.05 16.93
CA SER A 493 -7.60 -20.98 17.90
C SER A 493 -7.88 -19.63 17.22
N ASN A 494 -7.15 -19.31 16.14
CA ASN A 494 -7.32 -18.08 15.38
C ASN A 494 -8.39 -18.14 14.28
N PHE A 495 -9.09 -19.27 14.08
CA PHE A 495 -10.13 -19.40 13.05
C PHE A 495 -11.47 -19.78 13.68
N LYS A 496 -12.52 -19.05 13.34
CA LYS A 496 -13.89 -19.41 13.71
C LYS A 496 -14.79 -19.33 12.48
N SER A 497 -15.54 -20.39 12.23
CA SER A 497 -16.67 -20.31 11.30
C SER A 497 -17.79 -19.51 11.96
N ALA A 498 -18.42 -18.61 11.21
CA ALA A 498 -19.57 -17.86 11.72
C ALA A 498 -20.84 -18.74 11.86
N GLY A 499 -20.82 -20.00 11.40
CA GLY A 499 -21.94 -20.92 11.56
C GLY A 499 -23.22 -20.39 10.92
N GLY A 500 -23.28 -20.37 9.58
CA GLY A 500 -24.44 -19.90 8.83
C GLY A 500 -24.09 -18.80 7.83
N VAL A 501 -25.14 -18.17 7.29
CA VAL A 501 -25.05 -16.96 6.45
C VAL A 501 -25.07 -15.72 7.34
N ASP A 502 -24.29 -14.71 6.95
CA ASP A 502 -24.29 -13.40 7.60
C ASP A 502 -25.62 -12.65 7.36
N ARG A 503 -25.75 -11.44 7.93
CA ARG A 503 -26.94 -10.58 7.74
C ARG A 503 -27.21 -10.22 6.27
N THR A 504 -26.21 -10.38 5.40
CA THR A 504 -26.28 -10.12 3.97
C THR A 504 -26.55 -11.38 3.13
N GLY A 505 -26.73 -12.55 3.77
CA GLY A 505 -27.05 -13.80 3.08
C GLY A 505 -25.83 -14.56 2.53
N TYR A 506 -24.60 -14.14 2.86
CA TYR A 506 -23.37 -14.76 2.39
C TYR A 506 -22.67 -15.55 3.51
N PRO A 507 -21.96 -16.65 3.20
CA PRO A 507 -21.11 -17.32 4.17
C PRO A 507 -20.08 -16.35 4.75
N SER A 508 -19.78 -16.45 6.04
CA SER A 508 -18.76 -15.62 6.68
C SER A 508 -17.83 -16.45 7.57
N PHE A 509 -16.64 -15.90 7.80
CA PHE A 509 -15.62 -16.51 8.65
C PHE A 509 -14.90 -15.43 9.45
N THR A 510 -14.42 -15.80 10.62
CA THR A 510 -13.75 -14.89 11.55
C THR A 510 -12.32 -15.33 11.78
N ILE A 511 -11.40 -14.37 11.71
CA ILE A 511 -9.99 -14.57 12.07
C ILE A 511 -9.68 -13.73 13.30
N SER A 512 -9.05 -14.35 14.29
CA SER A 512 -8.51 -13.66 15.47
C SER A 512 -7.11 -13.15 15.14
N HIS A 513 -7.02 -11.90 14.67
CA HIS A 513 -5.76 -11.21 14.41
C HIS A 513 -5.12 -10.71 15.70
N TYR A 514 -3.86 -10.26 15.63
CA TYR A 514 -3.19 -9.63 16.78
C TYR A 514 -3.94 -8.40 17.32
N HIS A 515 -4.66 -7.68 16.45
CA HIS A 515 -5.44 -6.48 16.79
C HIS A 515 -6.92 -6.80 17.15
N GLY A 516 -7.29 -8.08 17.22
CA GLY A 516 -8.64 -8.53 17.56
C GLY A 516 -9.33 -9.37 16.48
N ALA A 517 -10.55 -9.82 16.79
CA ALA A 517 -11.32 -10.67 15.90
C ALA A 517 -12.02 -9.86 14.78
N VAL A 518 -11.82 -10.28 13.53
CA VAL A 518 -12.44 -9.65 12.35
C VAL A 518 -13.24 -10.70 11.59
N THR A 519 -14.51 -10.39 11.31
CA THR A 519 -15.42 -11.24 10.53
C THR A 519 -15.46 -10.75 9.08
N TYR A 520 -15.15 -11.64 8.15
CA TYR A 520 -15.15 -11.42 6.70
C TYR A 520 -16.37 -12.07 6.06
N SER A 521 -17.03 -11.35 5.16
CA SER A 521 -18.05 -11.92 4.29
C SER A 521 -17.39 -12.52 3.06
N ALA A 522 -17.82 -13.73 2.67
CA ALA A 522 -17.34 -14.43 1.49
C ALA A 522 -18.02 -13.96 0.20
N GLU A 523 -18.79 -12.86 0.24
CA GLU A 523 -19.39 -12.24 -0.94
C GLU A 523 -18.33 -11.95 -2.01
N ASN A 524 -18.47 -12.61 -3.16
CA ASN A 524 -17.60 -12.46 -4.33
C ASN A 524 -16.10 -12.63 -4.05
N PHE A 525 -15.72 -13.43 -3.03
CA PHE A 525 -14.33 -13.54 -2.59
C PHE A 525 -13.45 -14.21 -3.64
N LEU A 526 -13.91 -15.32 -4.24
CA LEU A 526 -13.18 -16.05 -5.28
C LEU A 526 -13.06 -15.22 -6.56
N GLU A 527 -14.14 -14.56 -6.95
CA GLU A 527 -14.20 -13.69 -8.13
C GLU A 527 -13.22 -12.53 -7.99
N ARG A 528 -13.23 -11.86 -6.83
CA ARG A 528 -12.28 -10.78 -6.52
C ARG A 528 -10.84 -11.27 -6.41
N ASN A 529 -10.61 -12.50 -5.95
CA ASN A 529 -9.26 -13.07 -5.87
C ASN A 529 -8.72 -13.46 -7.26
N GLN A 530 -9.58 -13.87 -8.19
CA GLN A 530 -9.19 -14.17 -9.56
C GLN A 530 -8.75 -12.90 -10.31
N HIS A 531 -9.43 -11.76 -10.06
CA HIS A 531 -9.11 -10.43 -10.61
C HIS A 531 -8.79 -10.46 -12.11
N GLU A 532 -9.64 -11.17 -12.84
CA GLU A 532 -9.59 -11.27 -14.29
C GLU A 532 -10.10 -9.94 -14.87
N LEU A 533 -9.21 -9.18 -15.52
CA LEU A 533 -9.61 -8.12 -16.42
C LEU A 533 -10.31 -8.76 -17.62
N ASN A 534 -11.43 -8.16 -18.04
CA ASN A 534 -12.12 -8.61 -19.24
C ASN A 534 -11.16 -8.52 -20.44
N GLY A 535 -10.90 -9.68 -21.06
CA GLY A 535 -10.00 -9.81 -22.22
C GLY A 535 -10.43 -8.96 -23.40
N ASP A 536 -11.74 -8.72 -23.55
CA ASP A 536 -12.31 -7.89 -24.62
C ASP A 536 -11.85 -6.42 -24.48
N PHE A 537 -11.85 -5.86 -23.26
CA PHE A 537 -11.35 -4.50 -23.03
C PHE A 537 -9.86 -4.39 -23.29
N VAL A 538 -9.08 -5.43 -22.95
CA VAL A 538 -7.64 -5.45 -23.22
C VAL A 538 -7.38 -5.53 -24.71
N ALA A 539 -8.10 -6.38 -25.44
CA ALA A 539 -8.02 -6.47 -26.89
C ALA A 539 -8.38 -5.13 -27.56
N LEU A 540 -9.48 -4.51 -27.14
CA LEU A 540 -9.94 -3.21 -27.64
C LEU A 540 -8.92 -2.08 -27.41
N LEU A 541 -8.39 -1.97 -26.20
CA LEU A 541 -7.53 -0.84 -25.81
C LEU A 541 -6.07 -1.04 -26.23
N ARG A 542 -5.57 -2.28 -26.25
CA ARG A 542 -4.21 -2.61 -26.71
C ARG A 542 -4.13 -2.68 -28.24
N GLY A 543 -5.11 -3.30 -28.89
CA GLY A 543 -5.04 -3.71 -30.30
C GLY A 543 -4.10 -4.89 -30.54
N ALA A 544 -4.19 -5.50 -31.72
CA ALA A 544 -3.24 -6.52 -32.15
C ALA A 544 -1.97 -5.86 -32.74
N ASP A 545 -0.78 -6.42 -32.45
CA ASP A 545 0.51 -5.94 -32.99
C ASP A 545 0.78 -6.45 -34.44
N GLY A 546 -0.25 -6.95 -35.13
CA GLY A 546 -0.16 -7.52 -36.48
C GLY A 546 -0.45 -6.51 -37.59
N ASP A 547 0.48 -6.36 -38.51
CA ASP A 547 0.39 -5.53 -39.71
C ASP A 547 -0.56 -6.20 -40.73
N GLY A 548 -1.85 -5.84 -40.69
CA GLY A 548 -2.83 -6.24 -41.71
C GLY A 548 -4.07 -6.95 -41.16
N SER A 549 -5.18 -6.21 -41.09
CA SER A 549 -6.57 -6.65 -40.86
C SER A 549 -6.93 -7.23 -39.49
N GLY A 550 -7.37 -6.35 -38.57
CA GLY A 550 -8.25 -6.74 -37.44
C GLY A 550 -7.91 -6.11 -36.09
N GLY A 551 -8.21 -4.82 -35.91
CA GLY A 551 -8.23 -4.16 -34.60
C GLY A 551 -7.13 -3.12 -34.40
N CYS A 552 -7.34 -1.90 -34.91
CA CYS A 552 -6.57 -0.74 -34.51
C CYS A 552 -6.91 -0.41 -33.05
N GLY A 553 -6.08 -0.87 -32.11
CA GLY A 553 -6.20 -0.52 -30.69
C GLY A 553 -6.24 1.00 -30.47
N SER A 554 -6.45 1.42 -29.23
CA SER A 554 -6.68 2.84 -28.91
C SER A 554 -5.78 3.81 -29.67
N ILE A 555 -6.39 4.76 -30.40
CA ILE A 555 -5.67 5.86 -31.08
C ILE A 555 -5.04 6.84 -30.08
N ASN A 556 -5.44 6.79 -28.80
CA ASN A 556 -4.83 7.54 -27.74
C ASN A 556 -3.58 6.79 -27.25
N PRO A 557 -2.36 7.25 -27.60
CA PRO A 557 -1.13 6.50 -27.32
C PRO A 557 -0.89 6.34 -25.81
N PHE A 558 -1.44 7.24 -24.98
CA PHE A 558 -1.34 7.12 -23.53
C PHE A 558 -2.18 5.95 -23.03
N VAL A 559 -3.45 5.87 -23.44
CA VAL A 559 -4.34 4.75 -23.08
C VAL A 559 -3.77 3.43 -23.60
N LYS A 560 -3.35 3.38 -24.88
CA LYS A 560 -2.68 2.19 -25.44
C LYS A 560 -1.47 1.76 -24.61
N SER A 561 -0.64 2.71 -24.17
CA SER A 561 0.56 2.42 -23.35
C SER A 561 0.26 1.83 -21.96
N LEU A 562 -0.89 2.16 -21.37
CA LEU A 562 -1.33 1.59 -20.09
C LEU A 562 -1.63 0.08 -20.24
N PHE A 563 -2.15 -0.32 -21.41
CA PHE A 563 -2.54 -1.71 -21.68
C PHE A 563 -1.42 -2.53 -22.32
N SER A 564 -0.42 -1.92 -22.94
CA SER A 564 0.73 -2.63 -23.55
C SER A 564 1.90 -2.86 -22.58
N GLY A 565 1.85 -2.33 -21.37
CA GLY A 565 2.94 -2.42 -20.39
C GLY A 565 3.06 -3.80 -19.71
N LYS A 566 4.22 -4.04 -19.07
CA LYS A 566 4.50 -5.21 -18.20
C LYS A 566 3.53 -5.34 -17.00
N ALA A 567 2.64 -4.37 -16.82
CA ALA A 567 1.63 -4.33 -15.76
C ALA A 567 0.45 -5.29 -16.02
N ILE A 568 0.23 -5.75 -17.26
CA ILE A 568 -0.85 -6.68 -17.61
C ILE A 568 -0.28 -8.02 -18.09
N ALA A 569 -0.60 -9.09 -17.38
CA ALA A 569 -0.42 -10.45 -17.85
C ALA A 569 -1.64 -10.86 -18.70
N THR A 570 -1.41 -11.27 -19.95
CA THR A 570 -2.47 -11.76 -20.85
C THR A 570 -2.34 -13.25 -21.06
N GLN A 571 -3.45 -13.98 -20.95
CA GLN A 571 -3.59 -15.36 -21.40
C GLN A 571 -4.16 -15.33 -22.81
N VAL A 572 -3.50 -16.03 -23.73
CA VAL A 572 -3.93 -16.14 -25.13
C VAL A 572 -4.52 -17.51 -25.42
N HIS A 573 -5.30 -17.61 -26.50
CA HIS A 573 -6.00 -18.84 -26.84
C HIS A 573 -4.98 -19.91 -27.26
N PRO A 574 -5.06 -21.17 -26.76
CA PRO A 574 -4.08 -22.22 -27.09
C PRO A 574 -3.95 -22.57 -28.57
N ARG A 575 -4.91 -22.15 -29.40
CA ARG A 575 -4.92 -22.36 -30.87
C ARG A 575 -4.88 -21.05 -31.68
N ASN A 576 -4.98 -19.88 -31.03
CA ASN A 576 -4.90 -18.58 -31.72
C ASN A 576 -4.17 -17.58 -30.83
N GLU A 577 -2.91 -17.30 -31.16
CA GLU A 577 -2.03 -16.45 -30.36
C GLU A 577 -2.46 -14.98 -30.31
N GLU A 578 -3.32 -14.53 -31.24
CA GLU A 578 -3.84 -13.16 -31.30
C GLU A 578 -5.07 -12.95 -30.40
N THR A 579 -5.76 -14.02 -30.01
CA THR A 579 -6.98 -13.92 -29.19
C THR A 579 -6.66 -13.95 -27.70
N ILE A 580 -6.88 -12.84 -27.02
CA ILE A 580 -6.74 -12.74 -25.55
C ILE A 580 -7.97 -13.38 -24.90
N VAL A 581 -7.77 -14.46 -24.15
CA VAL A 581 -8.84 -15.21 -23.47
C VAL A 581 -9.06 -14.77 -22.02
N GLY A 582 -8.11 -14.04 -21.46
CA GLY A 582 -8.19 -13.46 -20.13
C GLY A 582 -6.99 -12.55 -19.90
N ALA A 583 -7.16 -11.53 -19.08
CA ALA A 583 -6.08 -10.62 -18.71
C ALA A 583 -6.09 -10.39 -17.21
N GLN A 584 -4.95 -10.02 -16.65
CA GLN A 584 -4.84 -9.72 -15.24
C GLN A 584 -3.82 -8.61 -15.01
N GLN A 585 -4.19 -7.64 -14.19
CA GLN A 585 -3.23 -6.66 -13.70
C GLN A 585 -2.40 -7.28 -12.58
N ASN A 586 -1.08 -7.22 -12.72
CA ASN A 586 -0.16 -7.70 -11.70
C ASN A 586 -0.32 -6.88 -10.42
N VAL A 587 -0.50 -7.55 -9.28
CA VAL A 587 -0.64 -6.90 -7.96
C VAL A 587 0.73 -6.62 -7.34
N LYS A 588 1.79 -7.25 -7.85
CA LYS A 588 3.16 -6.99 -7.44
C LYS A 588 3.61 -5.61 -7.93
N PRO A 589 4.43 -4.89 -7.14
CA PRO A 589 5.06 -3.68 -7.63
C PRO A 589 5.86 -3.95 -8.91
N MET A 590 5.91 -2.98 -9.83
CA MET A 590 6.63 -3.13 -11.11
C MET A 590 8.16 -3.28 -10.94
N ARG A 591 8.68 -2.89 -9.78
CA ARG A 591 10.09 -2.96 -9.41
C ARG A 591 10.24 -3.77 -8.13
N ALA A 592 11.36 -4.47 -7.98
CA ALA A 592 11.71 -5.11 -6.72
C ALA A 592 12.34 -4.09 -5.75
N PRO A 593 12.17 -4.31 -4.42
CA PRO A 593 13.01 -3.67 -3.41
C PRO A 593 14.51 -3.90 -3.73
N SER A 594 15.36 -2.93 -3.40
CA SER A 594 16.81 -3.12 -3.58
C SER A 594 17.34 -4.13 -2.57
N MET A 595 18.02 -5.18 -3.05
CA MET A 595 18.76 -6.13 -2.21
C MET A 595 20.24 -5.75 -2.15
N ARG A 596 20.93 -6.20 -1.11
CA ARG A 596 22.35 -5.93 -0.94
C ARG A 596 23.15 -6.61 -2.05
N ARG A 597 23.99 -5.83 -2.77
CA ARG A 597 24.91 -6.40 -3.77
C ARG A 597 25.94 -7.30 -3.06
N LYS A 598 25.97 -8.59 -3.41
CA LYS A 598 27.03 -9.52 -3.00
C LYS A 598 28.39 -8.98 -3.51
N GLY A 599 29.15 -8.31 -2.64
CA GLY A 599 30.42 -7.68 -2.99
C GLY A 599 30.87 -6.57 -2.03
N THR A 600 29.99 -6.05 -1.17
CA THR A 600 30.38 -5.12 -0.10
C THR A 600 30.92 -5.89 1.11
N VAL A 601 32.21 -5.68 1.36
CA VAL A 601 33.10 -6.22 2.38
C VAL A 601 32.38 -6.63 3.68
N ARG A 602 32.46 -7.92 4.00
CA ARG A 602 32.20 -8.45 5.34
C ARG A 602 33.37 -8.03 6.23
N ARG A 603 33.31 -6.88 6.89
CA ARG A 603 34.29 -6.54 7.94
C ARG A 603 33.84 -7.18 9.25
N GLY A 604 34.34 -8.40 9.48
CA GLY A 604 34.23 -9.14 10.73
C GLY A 604 35.32 -10.19 10.83
N ASN A 605 36.27 -9.94 11.74
CA ASN A 605 37.34 -10.81 12.28
C ASN A 605 38.43 -11.35 11.34
N ALA A 606 39.57 -10.68 11.39
CA ALA A 606 40.88 -11.29 11.17
C ALA A 606 41.18 -12.25 12.34
N ASN A 607 40.87 -13.54 12.14
CA ASN A 607 41.54 -14.71 12.71
C ASN A 607 40.70 -15.97 12.43
N ALA A 608 40.69 -16.39 11.17
CA ALA A 608 40.36 -17.76 10.81
C ALA A 608 41.33 -18.18 9.70
N VAL A 609 42.02 -19.28 9.93
CA VAL A 609 43.06 -19.87 9.08
C VAL A 609 42.49 -20.16 7.69
N PRO A 610 43.21 -19.87 6.58
CA PRO A 610 42.72 -20.17 5.24
C PRO A 610 42.85 -21.66 4.98
N GLN A 611 41.74 -22.38 4.92
CA GLN A 611 41.70 -23.68 4.24
C GLN A 611 41.54 -23.43 2.74
N THR A 612 42.62 -23.73 2.02
CA THR A 612 42.65 -23.85 0.56
C THR A 612 41.62 -24.87 0.10
N ILE A 613 40.59 -24.41 -0.60
CA ILE A 613 39.75 -25.24 -1.47
C ILE A 613 39.91 -24.68 -2.88
N GLN A 614 40.30 -25.57 -3.79
CA GLN A 614 40.58 -25.32 -5.19
C GLN A 614 39.41 -24.64 -5.89
N GLU A 615 39.76 -23.65 -6.72
CA GLU A 615 38.90 -23.11 -7.76
C GLU A 615 38.63 -24.19 -8.79
N ASP A 616 37.42 -24.76 -8.76
CA ASP A 616 36.77 -25.28 -9.96
C ASP A 616 35.58 -24.37 -10.25
N GLY A 617 35.66 -23.68 -11.38
CA GLY A 617 34.66 -22.75 -11.84
C GLY A 617 33.41 -23.47 -12.28
N GLU A 618 32.30 -23.20 -11.61
CA GLU A 618 30.94 -23.18 -12.18
C GLU A 618 30.02 -22.50 -11.16
N SER A 619 29.35 -21.42 -11.59
CA SER A 619 28.37 -20.69 -10.78
C SER A 619 27.11 -21.55 -10.53
N PRO A 620 26.67 -21.81 -9.29
CA PRO A 620 25.44 -22.57 -9.05
C PRO A 620 24.16 -21.71 -9.13
N PHE A 621 24.15 -20.68 -9.99
CA PHE A 621 22.97 -19.85 -10.27
C PHE A 621 22.62 -19.83 -11.77
N ALA A 622 22.96 -20.90 -12.48
CA ALA A 622 22.31 -21.27 -13.73
C ALA A 622 21.39 -22.46 -13.45
N ASP A 623 20.14 -22.33 -13.91
CA ASP A 623 19.15 -23.39 -14.02
C ASP A 623 18.65 -24.04 -12.71
N LEU A 624 18.00 -23.22 -11.88
CA LEU A 624 16.78 -23.73 -11.23
C LEU A 624 15.72 -23.90 -12.33
N GLU A 625 15.73 -25.08 -12.97
CA GLU A 625 14.55 -25.56 -13.68
C GLU A 625 13.33 -25.35 -12.78
N PRO A 626 12.25 -24.71 -13.28
CA PRO A 626 11.02 -24.67 -12.54
C PRO A 626 10.57 -26.12 -12.36
N ALA A 627 10.44 -26.55 -11.10
CA ALA A 627 9.73 -27.77 -10.77
C ALA A 627 8.47 -27.84 -11.65
N ARG A 628 8.32 -28.96 -12.36
CA ARG A 628 7.25 -29.20 -13.34
C ARG A 628 5.89 -29.20 -12.63
N ASP A 629 5.40 -28.03 -12.29
CA ASP A 629 4.00 -27.78 -11.95
C ASP A 629 3.26 -27.49 -13.26
N GLY A 630 2.31 -28.36 -13.57
CA GLY A 630 1.51 -28.30 -14.78
C GLY A 630 0.82 -26.96 -14.97
N VAL A 631 0.77 -26.51 -16.23
CA VAL A 631 -0.06 -25.40 -16.75
C VAL A 631 -0.09 -24.18 -15.83
N LYS A 632 0.87 -23.26 -15.98
CA LYS A 632 0.87 -21.94 -15.33
C LYS A 632 -0.40 -21.16 -15.71
N GLY A 633 -1.46 -21.31 -14.90
CA GLY A 633 -2.58 -20.37 -14.89
C GLY A 633 -2.13 -19.02 -14.32
N ALA A 634 -2.81 -17.92 -14.67
CA ALA A 634 -2.51 -16.62 -14.09
C ALA A 634 -2.60 -16.64 -12.54
N GLY A 635 -1.72 -15.88 -11.89
CA GLY A 635 -1.61 -15.85 -10.43
C GLY A 635 -2.79 -15.14 -9.79
N CYS A 636 -3.31 -15.61 -8.67
CA CYS A 636 -4.42 -14.91 -7.99
C CYS A 636 -3.92 -13.74 -7.15
N VAL A 637 -4.77 -12.73 -6.91
CA VAL A 637 -4.43 -11.50 -6.17
C VAL A 637 -3.80 -11.79 -4.81
N ALA A 638 -4.42 -12.64 -4.00
CA ALA A 638 -3.93 -12.93 -2.65
C ALA A 638 -2.59 -13.66 -2.69
N GLY A 639 -2.42 -14.62 -3.61
CA GLY A 639 -1.15 -15.32 -3.83
C GLY A 639 -0.02 -14.42 -4.31
N GLU A 640 -0.30 -13.54 -5.27
CA GLU A 640 0.67 -12.56 -5.78
C GLU A 640 1.07 -11.56 -4.71
N PHE A 641 0.09 -11.04 -3.97
CA PHE A 641 0.33 -10.11 -2.87
C PHE A 641 1.15 -10.75 -1.75
N ARG A 642 0.83 -12.00 -1.37
CA ARG A 642 1.64 -12.78 -0.42
C ARG A 642 3.08 -12.93 -0.89
N SER A 643 3.29 -13.26 -2.17
CA SER A 643 4.63 -13.34 -2.74
C SER A 643 5.36 -11.98 -2.80
N ALA A 644 4.65 -10.88 -3.04
CA ALA A 644 5.23 -9.54 -3.00
C ALA A 644 5.70 -9.17 -1.58
N LEU A 645 4.92 -9.54 -0.56
CA LEU A 645 5.29 -9.36 0.83
C LEU A 645 6.45 -10.27 1.25
N ASP A 646 6.53 -11.51 0.75
CA ASP A 646 7.68 -12.41 0.98
C ASP A 646 8.98 -11.69 0.56
N THR A 647 9.05 -11.22 -0.69
CA THR A 647 10.22 -10.49 -1.20
C THR A 647 10.52 -9.21 -0.41
N LEU A 648 9.49 -8.48 0.02
CA LEU A 648 9.68 -7.28 0.84
C LEU A 648 10.34 -7.63 2.17
N PHE A 649 9.78 -8.55 2.95
CA PHE A 649 10.30 -8.89 4.27
C PHE A 649 11.65 -9.59 4.22
N GLU A 650 11.93 -10.37 3.19
CA GLU A 650 13.29 -10.88 2.91
C GLU A 650 14.28 -9.73 2.72
N THR A 651 13.91 -8.70 1.98
CA THR A 651 14.76 -7.50 1.81
C THR A 651 14.92 -6.74 3.12
N LEU A 652 13.87 -6.64 3.94
CA LEU A 652 13.95 -5.97 5.24
C LEU A 652 14.89 -6.68 6.21
N ASN A 653 15.04 -8.00 6.11
CA ASN A 653 15.98 -8.76 6.94
C ASN A 653 17.46 -8.45 6.65
N GLU A 654 17.77 -7.90 5.47
CA GLU A 654 19.14 -7.50 5.10
C GLU A 654 19.52 -6.09 5.61
N ALA A 655 18.51 -5.30 6.00
CA ALA A 655 18.68 -3.92 6.46
C ALA A 655 18.59 -3.81 7.99
N GLN A 656 19.22 -2.78 8.56
CA GLN A 656 19.13 -2.49 9.98
C GLN A 656 17.77 -1.83 10.31
N PRO A 657 16.95 -2.43 11.20
CA PRO A 657 15.63 -1.93 11.49
C PRO A 657 15.60 -0.85 12.59
N TRP A 658 14.71 0.12 12.38
CA TRP A 658 14.31 1.18 13.30
C TRP A 658 12.78 1.19 13.37
N HIS A 659 12.18 1.29 14.55
CA HIS A 659 10.74 1.13 14.73
C HIS A 659 10.09 2.42 15.21
N VAL A 660 8.94 2.76 14.63
CA VAL A 660 8.08 3.84 15.09
C VAL A 660 6.68 3.28 15.34
N PHE A 661 6.31 3.14 16.61
CA PHE A 661 4.98 2.73 17.03
C PHE A 661 4.09 3.96 17.16
N CYS A 662 3.13 4.07 16.26
CA CYS A 662 2.17 5.17 16.22
C CYS A 662 0.89 4.76 16.96
N VAL A 663 0.50 5.52 17.98
CA VAL A 663 -0.64 5.26 18.86
C VAL A 663 -1.76 6.25 18.58
N ASN A 664 -2.98 5.75 18.39
CA ASN A 664 -4.19 6.55 18.34
C ASN A 664 -4.70 6.79 19.77
N PRO A 665 -4.75 8.04 20.28
CA PRO A 665 -5.18 8.27 21.66
C PRO A 665 -6.67 8.09 21.88
N ASN A 666 -7.51 8.30 20.86
CA ASN A 666 -8.97 8.15 20.95
C ASN A 666 -9.59 7.99 19.55
N ASP A 667 -10.70 7.25 19.45
CA ASP A 667 -11.38 6.99 18.17
C ASP A 667 -12.18 8.19 17.66
N SER A 668 -12.49 9.13 18.57
CA SER A 668 -13.22 10.37 18.26
C SER A 668 -12.38 11.42 17.52
N GLN A 669 -11.07 11.18 17.34
CA GLN A 669 -10.10 12.12 16.75
C GLN A 669 -10.11 13.50 17.42
N LEU A 670 -10.36 13.54 18.73
CA LEU A 670 -10.41 14.77 19.50
C LEU A 670 -9.01 15.09 20.07
N PRO A 671 -8.55 16.34 19.96
CA PRO A 671 -7.29 16.75 20.58
C PRO A 671 -7.40 16.75 22.10
N ASN A 672 -6.27 16.56 22.79
CA ASN A 672 -6.15 16.57 24.26
C ASN A 672 -7.04 15.53 24.98
N GLN A 673 -7.47 14.47 24.30
CA GLN A 673 -8.22 13.37 24.89
C GLN A 673 -7.49 12.06 24.70
N LEU A 674 -7.51 11.20 25.71
CA LEU A 674 -6.85 9.90 25.70
C LEU A 674 -7.70 8.84 26.39
N GLU A 675 -7.99 7.77 25.67
CA GLU A 675 -8.73 6.60 26.14
C GLU A 675 -7.77 5.52 26.64
N GLY A 676 -7.54 5.47 27.96
CA GLY A 676 -6.50 4.62 28.54
C GLY A 676 -6.66 3.12 28.30
N ARG A 677 -7.87 2.62 28.01
CA ARG A 677 -8.11 1.22 27.63
C ARG A 677 -7.67 0.93 26.19
N SER A 678 -7.98 1.82 25.25
CA SER A 678 -7.56 1.69 23.85
C SER A 678 -6.04 1.78 23.75
N VAL A 679 -5.45 2.80 24.39
CA VAL A 679 -3.99 3.00 24.45
C VAL A 679 -3.25 1.85 25.15
N ARG A 680 -3.88 1.12 26.08
CA ARG A 680 -3.29 -0.09 26.67
C ARG A 680 -3.30 -1.28 25.72
N GLY A 681 -4.33 -1.39 24.87
CA GLY A 681 -4.47 -2.49 23.93
C GLY A 681 -3.56 -2.36 22.71
N GLN A 682 -3.29 -1.13 22.29
CA GLN A 682 -2.28 -0.77 21.29
C GLN A 682 -0.87 -0.89 21.87
#